data_AF-A0A8H6XCW8-F1
#
_entry.id   AF-A0A8H6XCW8-F1
#
_cell.length_a   1.000
_cell.length_b   1.000
_cell.length_c   1.000
_cell.angle_alpha   90.00
_cell.angle_beta   90.00
_cell.angle_gamma   90.00
#
_symmetry.space_group_name_H-M   'P 1'
#
loop_
_entity.id
_entity.type
_entity.pdbx_description
1 polymer ?
#
loop_
_entity_poly.entity_id
_entity_poly.type
_entity_poly.pdbx_seq_one_letter_code
_entity_poly.pdbx_strand_id
1 'polypeptide(L)'
;MSVRTSSQDSLDTAFHGLENEKDGKMGYFWQDAHGVDAPDAEEKDNEHGLSGLLSKLGATLSSAGQAIKFLSHKYEEDPALSPHVNDTAHLRRCNALTPEELGFLEARTKRIAESGSLAAFLGIDEGEEIDPRDVPIIGLGGSGGGMRANLGFITTIIAFQELGLWPNITYAAGVSGACWGLAAMYTLPLSPPLTAPLSAEPLLDHFKEITGTHPLSTGGVNKVAVAEGGVEALFGPLSEKHRNGQEVCIIDLYSTLTSSYFWLLGSKEGKGRVDPASLKWTCAFENGKLADGMEPWPMLTAVRHERPWHDWKSPEEPFNDHETANSLEHAEDVDAWWQWFEMNPVEVGSDELEGWVPTWGSTKASPRRTLREYSLALLLGLATAAPAAPLSSILGTIWRNLPQNSFGSMLRRITQKVSKDVGDHAMDRIDNVNPVHAGNQANPFFGAEKAPHRGNGFENAPRLHLVDSGMANNLPIHVFLHPARDVDVMILFDASSDVQKGAALARINEYGATKGLKFTPRIDYPALPPLPQIESTDPKDKGKKIPVQLSPADITARFEGRYAQILDGVATNVVPGKEGVVYNDKHQPQAWRDVLLVYLPLLPNAVNPTYDPSTAPFSSSYNLVWTPDEVDSIYKTASGNVRNGIETIRQAVHEAYQRRRASRLAGTLNSVDVARVNTARMDSEMDYYVAGVPDPVNDTGLRAWMES
;
A
#
# COMPACT_ATOMS: atom_id res chain seq x y z
N MET A 1 47.15 -21.32 22.24
CA MET A 1 47.39 -21.06 23.67
C MET A 1 47.40 -19.55 23.84
N SER A 2 46.28 -18.94 24.26
CA SER A 2 46.05 -18.43 25.63
C SER A 2 47.02 -17.27 25.94
N VAL A 3 46.64 -16.00 26.14
CA VAL A 3 45.68 -15.44 27.12
C VAL A 3 45.24 -14.01 26.69
N ARG A 4 44.00 -13.63 27.03
CA ARG A 4 43.33 -12.31 26.88
C ARG A 4 43.91 -11.23 27.83
N THR A 5 43.85 -9.94 27.48
CA THR A 5 42.87 -8.90 27.94
C THR A 5 43.36 -7.45 27.77
N SER A 6 42.36 -6.57 27.63
CA SER A 6 42.27 -5.12 27.92
C SER A 6 42.76 -4.11 26.88
N SER A 7 41.81 -3.67 26.07
CA SER A 7 41.74 -2.37 25.38
C SER A 7 41.11 -1.32 26.30
N GLN A 8 41.87 -0.32 26.70
CA GLN A 8 41.42 0.97 27.21
C GLN A 8 42.52 1.98 26.85
N ASP A 9 42.10 3.15 26.37
CA ASP A 9 42.88 4.36 26.03
C ASP A 9 42.90 4.73 24.54
N SER A 10 41.89 5.51 24.13
CA SER A 10 42.05 6.70 23.27
C SER A 10 40.70 7.39 23.02
N LEU A 11 40.09 7.92 24.07
CA LEU A 11 39.00 8.90 23.99
C LEU A 11 39.21 9.92 25.11
N ASP A 12 40.13 10.85 24.90
CA ASP A 12 40.21 12.09 25.71
C ASP A 12 41.11 13.10 25.00
N THR A 13 40.56 13.80 24.00
CA THR A 13 41.04 15.11 23.55
C THR A 13 40.06 15.74 22.56
N ALA A 14 38.91 16.22 23.04
CA ALA A 14 38.10 17.23 22.33
C ALA A 14 36.92 17.73 23.18
N PHE A 15 37.19 18.31 24.36
CA PHE A 15 36.20 19.16 25.04
C PHE A 15 36.91 20.39 25.58
N HIS A 16 36.97 21.45 24.76
CA HIS A 16 36.82 22.83 25.20
C HIS A 16 36.81 23.78 24.02
N GLY A 17 35.68 24.50 23.88
CA GLY A 17 35.55 25.66 23.01
C GLY A 17 34.28 25.61 22.18
N LEU A 18 33.20 26.19 22.71
CA LEU A 18 32.20 27.01 22.01
C LEU A 18 30.98 27.22 22.94
N GLU A 19 31.08 28.24 23.79
CA GLU A 19 29.91 28.94 24.33
C GLU A 19 29.57 30.11 23.39
N ASN A 20 28.26 30.32 23.21
CA ASN A 20 27.58 31.46 22.60
C ASN A 20 27.52 31.53 21.07
N GLU A 21 26.47 30.92 20.51
CA GLU A 21 25.55 31.63 19.60
C GLU A 21 24.16 30.99 19.70
N LYS A 22 23.19 31.82 20.09
CA LYS A 22 21.79 31.44 20.35
C LYS A 22 20.98 31.40 19.06
N ASP A 23 20.10 30.40 19.01
CA ASP A 23 18.81 30.34 18.32
C ASP A 23 18.79 30.29 16.78
N GLY A 24 18.75 29.05 16.28
CA GLY A 24 18.45 28.73 14.88
C GLY A 24 18.29 27.22 14.64
N LYS A 25 17.56 26.49 15.51
CA LYS A 25 17.21 25.07 15.27
C LYS A 25 15.86 24.98 14.54
N MET A 26 15.92 24.70 13.24
CA MET A 26 14.81 24.10 12.48
C MET A 26 14.74 22.61 12.84
N GLY A 27 13.89 22.27 13.81
CA GLY A 27 13.62 20.90 14.24
C GLY A 27 12.65 20.17 13.30
N TYR A 28 12.82 18.86 13.20
CA TYR A 28 11.90 17.94 12.53
C TYR A 28 10.58 17.88 13.32
N PHE A 29 9.46 18.19 12.67
CA PHE A 29 8.14 18.33 13.32
C PHE A 29 7.49 17.01 13.81
N TRP A 30 8.24 15.89 13.84
CA TRP A 30 7.76 14.60 14.37
C TRP A 30 8.62 14.07 15.53
N GLN A 31 9.66 14.80 15.96
CA GLN A 31 10.47 14.43 17.14
C GLN A 31 10.15 15.24 18.41
N ASP A 32 9.35 16.33 18.31
CA ASP A 32 9.05 17.21 19.45
C ASP A 32 7.57 17.12 19.90
N ALA A 33 7.09 15.91 20.17
CA ALA A 33 5.87 15.69 20.97
C ALA A 33 6.19 15.21 22.39
N HIS A 34 7.40 15.47 22.88
CA HIS A 34 7.82 15.19 24.25
C HIS A 34 7.89 16.50 25.04
N GLY A 35 6.87 16.77 25.84
CA GLY A 35 6.92 17.88 26.79
C GLY A 35 5.60 18.62 26.99
N VAL A 36 4.54 17.92 27.39
CA VAL A 36 3.50 18.52 28.21
C VAL A 36 3.17 17.51 29.30
N ASP A 37 3.51 17.82 30.55
CA ASP A 37 3.11 17.04 31.72
C ASP A 37 1.58 16.89 31.69
N ALA A 38 1.10 15.68 31.37
CA ALA A 38 -0.29 15.31 31.55
C ALA A 38 -0.51 15.08 33.05
N PRO A 39 -1.51 15.70 33.69
CA PRO A 39 -1.80 15.41 35.09
C PRO A 39 -2.28 13.96 35.21
N ASP A 40 -1.70 13.23 36.17
CA ASP A 40 -2.05 11.87 36.55
C ASP A 40 -3.57 11.70 36.67
N ALA A 41 -4.18 11.09 35.65
CA ALA A 41 -5.55 10.62 35.71
C ALA A 41 -5.50 9.09 35.65
N GLU A 42 -5.79 8.45 36.78
CA GLU A 42 -5.92 7.01 36.92
C GLU A 42 -6.68 6.40 35.72
N GLU A 43 -5.98 5.53 34.99
CA GLU A 43 -6.48 4.77 33.87
C GLU A 43 -7.45 3.69 34.39
N LYS A 44 -8.74 4.05 34.49
CA LYS A 44 -9.84 3.11 34.75
C LYS A 44 -10.82 3.12 33.58
N ASP A 45 -11.01 1.94 32.99
CA ASP A 45 -12.14 1.53 32.11
C ASP A 45 -12.46 2.43 30.89
N ASN A 46 -11.53 2.57 29.94
CA ASN A 46 -11.70 3.40 28.73
C ASN A 46 -12.10 2.65 27.43
N GLU A 47 -12.05 1.31 27.35
CA GLU A 47 -12.38 0.58 26.11
C GLU A 47 -13.89 0.40 25.85
N HIS A 48 -14.71 0.39 26.90
CA HIS A 48 -16.13 0.04 26.78
C HIS A 48 -17.03 1.14 26.15
N GLY A 49 -16.59 2.40 26.15
CA GLY A 49 -17.40 3.53 25.66
C GLY A 49 -17.44 3.65 24.14
N LEU A 50 -16.29 3.49 23.48
CA LEU A 50 -16.13 3.70 22.03
C LEU A 50 -16.61 2.50 21.21
N SER A 51 -16.31 1.28 21.66
CA SER A 51 -16.87 0.06 21.06
C SER A 51 -18.39 0.00 21.25
N GLY A 52 -18.91 0.47 22.40
CA GLY A 52 -20.34 0.67 22.63
C GLY A 52 -20.98 1.68 21.68
N LEU A 53 -20.27 2.73 21.30
CA LEU A 53 -20.68 3.74 20.30
C LEU A 53 -20.86 3.14 18.90
N LEU A 54 -19.83 2.41 18.46
CA LEU A 54 -19.68 1.89 17.10
C LEU A 54 -20.57 0.66 16.88
N SER A 55 -20.69 -0.20 17.90
CA SER A 55 -21.66 -1.30 17.91
C SER A 55 -23.11 -0.79 17.86
N LYS A 56 -23.43 0.31 18.54
CA LYS A 56 -24.74 0.99 18.44
C LYS A 56 -24.95 1.66 17.07
N LEU A 57 -23.90 2.18 16.44
CA LEU A 57 -23.95 2.69 15.06
C LEU A 57 -24.30 1.56 14.08
N GLY A 58 -23.66 0.39 14.22
CA GLY A 58 -24.00 -0.83 13.49
C GLY A 58 -25.44 -1.32 13.74
N ALA A 59 -25.88 -1.36 15.00
CA ALA A 59 -27.25 -1.72 15.36
C ALA A 59 -28.29 -0.70 14.85
N THR A 60 -27.93 0.58 14.80
CA THR A 60 -28.77 1.66 14.28
C THR A 60 -28.91 1.58 12.76
N LEU A 61 -27.82 1.32 12.03
CA LEU A 61 -27.82 1.01 10.60
C LEU A 61 -28.71 -0.21 10.30
N SER A 62 -28.68 -1.23 11.17
CA SER A 62 -29.60 -2.39 11.15
C SER A 62 -31.08 -2.01 11.35
N SER A 63 -31.38 -1.01 12.19
CA SER A 63 -32.77 -0.56 12.43
C SER A 63 -33.32 0.41 11.37
N ALA A 64 -32.45 1.20 10.71
CA ALA A 64 -32.75 1.84 9.40
C ALA A 64 -32.84 0.79 8.26
N GLY A 65 -32.56 -0.46 8.62
CA GLY A 65 -32.38 -1.59 7.74
C GLY A 65 -33.59 -1.98 6.92
N GLN A 66 -34.85 -1.63 7.18
CA GLN A 66 -35.91 -2.05 6.24
C GLN A 66 -35.75 -1.47 4.83
N ALA A 67 -35.26 -0.22 4.70
CA ALA A 67 -35.02 0.41 3.41
C ALA A 67 -33.63 0.07 2.82
N ILE A 68 -32.59 -0.03 3.66
CA ILE A 68 -31.25 -0.50 3.24
C ILE A 68 -31.31 -1.97 2.83
N LYS A 69 -32.03 -2.82 3.56
CA LYS A 69 -32.21 -4.26 3.30
C LYS A 69 -32.97 -4.52 2.00
N PHE A 70 -33.82 -3.60 1.54
CA PHE A 70 -34.48 -3.75 0.23
C PHE A 70 -33.50 -3.48 -0.93
N LEU A 71 -32.65 -2.46 -0.80
CA LEU A 71 -31.64 -2.09 -1.81
C LEU A 71 -30.46 -3.07 -1.83
N SER A 72 -29.98 -3.46 -0.64
CA SER A 72 -28.86 -4.38 -0.49
C SER A 72 -29.21 -5.82 -0.91
N HIS A 73 -30.45 -6.28 -0.68
CA HIS A 73 -30.93 -7.59 -1.14
C HIS A 73 -30.88 -7.78 -2.66
N LYS A 74 -31.04 -6.71 -3.46
CA LYS A 74 -31.05 -6.81 -4.93
C LYS A 74 -29.66 -7.14 -5.53
N TYR A 75 -28.60 -6.61 -4.94
CA TYR A 75 -27.22 -6.86 -5.39
C TYR A 75 -26.54 -7.99 -4.60
N GLU A 76 -26.95 -8.22 -3.35
CA GLU A 76 -26.50 -9.37 -2.57
C GLU A 76 -26.97 -10.70 -3.20
N GLU A 77 -28.12 -10.77 -3.83
CA GLU A 77 -28.55 -12.01 -4.50
C GLU A 77 -27.92 -12.22 -5.87
N ASP A 78 -27.12 -11.27 -6.39
CA ASP A 78 -26.44 -11.46 -7.67
C ASP A 78 -25.26 -12.44 -7.50
N PRO A 79 -25.35 -13.68 -8.02
CA PRO A 79 -24.26 -14.64 -7.92
C PRO A 79 -23.01 -14.18 -8.69
N ALA A 80 -23.13 -13.28 -9.67
CA ALA A 80 -21.99 -12.76 -10.41
C ALA A 80 -21.09 -11.86 -9.54
N LEU A 81 -21.64 -11.20 -8.51
CA LEU A 81 -20.89 -10.34 -7.59
C LEU A 81 -20.29 -11.11 -6.40
N SER A 82 -20.63 -12.38 -6.23
CA SER A 82 -20.14 -13.22 -5.14
C SER A 82 -20.13 -14.70 -5.55
N PRO A 83 -19.36 -15.08 -6.58
CA PRO A 83 -19.35 -16.45 -7.10
C PRO A 83 -18.91 -17.47 -6.03
N HIS A 84 -18.01 -17.05 -5.13
CA HIS A 84 -17.42 -17.89 -4.07
C HIS A 84 -18.21 -17.88 -2.74
N VAL A 85 -19.48 -17.47 -2.75
CA VAL A 85 -20.29 -17.37 -1.51
C VAL A 85 -20.46 -18.71 -0.79
N ASN A 86 -20.47 -19.81 -1.54
CA ASN A 86 -20.61 -21.17 -1.02
C ASN A 86 -19.26 -21.90 -0.85
N ASP A 87 -18.16 -21.27 -1.25
CA ASP A 87 -16.83 -21.87 -1.17
C ASP A 87 -16.24 -21.68 0.24
N THR A 88 -15.32 -22.56 0.64
CA THR A 88 -14.58 -22.41 1.90
C THR A 88 -13.19 -21.88 1.58
N ALA A 89 -12.81 -20.78 2.21
CA ALA A 89 -11.45 -20.25 2.10
C ALA A 89 -10.54 -21.02 3.06
N HIS A 90 -9.37 -21.40 2.58
CA HIS A 90 -8.36 -22.10 3.37
C HIS A 90 -7.12 -21.21 3.51
N LEU A 91 -6.57 -21.16 4.73
CA LEU A 91 -5.29 -20.52 4.98
C LEU A 91 -4.18 -21.40 4.42
N ARG A 92 -3.43 -20.87 3.46
CA ARG A 92 -2.23 -21.50 2.90
C ARG A 92 -1.02 -21.05 3.72
N ARG A 93 -0.22 -22.00 4.21
CA ARG A 93 0.92 -21.76 5.11
C ARG A 93 2.28 -21.94 4.43
N CYS A 94 2.52 -21.24 3.32
CA CYS A 94 3.79 -21.25 2.61
C CYS A 94 3.95 -20.00 1.73
N ASN A 95 5.18 -19.70 1.29
CA ASN A 95 5.46 -18.59 0.36
C ASN A 95 5.51 -19.00 -1.12
N ALA A 96 4.90 -20.14 -1.48
CA ALA A 96 4.69 -20.49 -2.88
C ALA A 96 3.80 -19.44 -3.56
N LEU A 97 4.05 -19.14 -4.84
CA LEU A 97 3.10 -18.39 -5.64
C LEU A 97 1.88 -19.27 -5.95
N THR A 98 0.71 -18.66 -6.09
CA THR A 98 -0.50 -19.39 -6.51
C THR A 98 -0.35 -19.90 -7.94
N PRO A 99 -1.11 -20.94 -8.34
CA PRO A 99 -1.19 -21.36 -9.73
C PRO A 99 -1.54 -20.19 -10.68
N GLU A 100 -2.40 -19.28 -10.24
CA GLU A 100 -2.80 -18.09 -10.98
C GLU A 100 -1.63 -17.12 -11.21
N GLU A 101 -0.83 -16.82 -10.17
CA GLU A 101 0.33 -15.94 -10.31
C GLU A 101 1.47 -16.60 -11.10
N LEU A 102 1.69 -17.90 -10.93
CA LEU A 102 2.66 -18.67 -11.74
C LEU A 102 2.27 -18.67 -13.23
N GLY A 103 1.00 -18.97 -13.52
CA GLY A 103 0.48 -18.93 -14.89
C GLY A 103 0.56 -17.53 -15.50
N PHE A 104 0.26 -16.48 -14.72
CA PHE A 104 0.47 -15.10 -15.12
C PHE A 104 1.94 -14.82 -15.48
N LEU A 105 2.89 -15.23 -14.64
CA LEU A 105 4.31 -14.95 -14.85
C LEU A 105 4.84 -15.63 -16.13
N GLU A 106 4.45 -16.88 -16.37
CA GLU A 106 4.75 -17.61 -17.61
C GLU A 106 4.17 -16.90 -18.84
N ALA A 107 2.89 -16.52 -18.78
CA ALA A 107 2.21 -15.85 -19.88
C ALA A 107 2.74 -14.43 -20.15
N ARG A 108 3.10 -13.69 -19.09
CA ARG A 108 3.62 -12.32 -19.15
C ARG A 108 5.00 -12.28 -19.80
N THR A 109 5.94 -13.10 -19.31
CA THR A 109 7.30 -13.16 -19.85
C THR A 109 7.29 -13.59 -21.31
N LYS A 110 6.49 -14.59 -21.68
CA LYS A 110 6.30 -15.02 -23.07
C LYS A 110 5.82 -13.88 -23.96
N ARG A 111 4.79 -13.14 -23.54
CA ARG A 111 4.28 -12.01 -24.34
C ARG A 111 5.27 -10.87 -24.46
N ILE A 112 5.97 -10.51 -23.39
CA ILE A 112 6.97 -9.43 -23.47
C ILE A 112 8.04 -9.78 -24.51
N ALA A 113 8.49 -11.03 -24.54
CA ALA A 113 9.40 -11.54 -25.55
C ALA A 113 8.80 -11.51 -26.98
N GLU A 114 7.57 -11.98 -27.16
CA GLU A 114 6.93 -12.12 -28.48
C GLU A 114 6.37 -10.81 -29.06
N SER A 115 6.03 -9.84 -28.23
CA SER A 115 5.35 -8.60 -28.66
C SER A 115 6.27 -7.56 -29.29
N GLY A 116 7.59 -7.71 -29.15
CA GLY A 116 8.58 -6.71 -29.57
C GLY A 116 8.65 -5.48 -28.66
N SER A 117 7.83 -5.38 -27.60
CA SER A 117 7.80 -4.20 -26.71
C SER A 117 9.12 -3.97 -25.99
N LEU A 118 9.80 -5.05 -25.57
CA LEU A 118 11.08 -4.95 -24.88
C LEU A 118 12.20 -4.57 -25.84
N ALA A 119 12.23 -5.17 -27.03
CA ALA A 119 13.20 -4.84 -28.07
C ALA A 119 13.09 -3.35 -28.47
N ALA A 120 11.85 -2.89 -28.74
CA ALA A 120 11.58 -1.49 -29.06
C ALA A 120 11.97 -0.53 -27.92
N PHE A 121 11.66 -0.88 -26.67
CA PHE A 121 12.02 -0.05 -25.52
C PHE A 121 13.54 0.04 -25.31
N LEU A 122 14.26 -1.07 -25.52
CA LEU A 122 15.72 -1.15 -25.33
C LEU A 122 16.53 -0.67 -26.55
N GLY A 123 15.90 -0.48 -27.72
CA GLY A 123 16.59 -0.16 -28.97
C GLY A 123 17.38 -1.34 -29.54
N ILE A 124 16.92 -2.57 -29.29
CA ILE A 124 17.46 -3.79 -29.88
C ILE A 124 16.90 -3.92 -31.32
N ASP A 125 17.70 -4.45 -32.24
CA ASP A 125 17.29 -4.63 -33.64
C ASP A 125 16.00 -5.47 -33.76
N GLU A 126 15.05 -5.03 -34.58
CA GLU A 126 13.73 -5.67 -34.74
C GLU A 126 13.77 -7.14 -35.21
N GLY A 127 14.92 -7.60 -35.70
CA GLY A 127 15.15 -8.99 -36.11
C GLY A 127 15.74 -9.90 -35.04
N GLU A 128 16.12 -9.37 -33.86
CA GLU A 128 16.65 -10.19 -32.76
C GLU A 128 15.50 -10.77 -31.92
N GLU A 129 15.34 -12.09 -31.96
CA GLU A 129 14.37 -12.80 -31.12
C GLU A 129 14.81 -12.80 -29.65
N ILE A 130 13.94 -12.30 -28.77
CA ILE A 130 14.13 -12.33 -27.32
C ILE A 130 13.60 -13.67 -26.79
N ASP A 131 14.45 -14.44 -26.09
CA ASP A 131 14.00 -15.62 -25.35
C ASP A 131 13.18 -15.16 -24.12
N PRO A 132 12.03 -15.77 -23.79
CA PRO A 132 11.25 -15.42 -22.59
C PRO A 132 12.05 -15.41 -21.29
N ARG A 133 13.11 -16.22 -21.18
CA ARG A 133 13.99 -16.26 -20.00
C ARG A 133 14.94 -15.07 -19.91
N ASP A 134 15.11 -14.30 -21.00
CA ASP A 134 15.91 -13.07 -21.03
C ASP A 134 15.09 -11.86 -20.55
N VAL A 135 13.76 -11.98 -20.49
CA VAL A 135 12.86 -10.90 -20.07
C VAL A 135 13.09 -10.57 -18.59
N PRO A 136 13.50 -9.33 -18.26
CA PRO A 136 13.65 -8.93 -16.87
C PRO A 136 12.29 -8.83 -16.18
N ILE A 137 12.25 -9.21 -14.91
CA ILE A 137 11.09 -9.04 -14.04
C ILE A 137 11.15 -7.65 -13.42
N ILE A 138 10.21 -6.78 -13.80
CA ILE A 138 10.20 -5.37 -13.40
C ILE A 138 9.02 -5.08 -12.47
N GLY A 139 9.30 -4.52 -11.30
CA GLY A 139 8.30 -4.01 -10.36
C GLY A 139 8.19 -2.49 -10.42
N LEU A 140 6.99 -1.95 -10.58
CA LEU A 140 6.70 -0.52 -10.48
C LEU A 140 5.96 -0.21 -9.17
N GLY A 141 6.59 0.56 -8.29
CA GLY A 141 6.00 0.98 -7.01
C GLY A 141 5.60 2.45 -7.01
N GLY A 142 4.41 2.76 -6.50
CA GLY A 142 3.96 4.12 -6.20
C GLY A 142 3.92 4.38 -4.69
N SER A 143 4.44 5.53 -4.26
CA SER A 143 4.44 5.91 -2.84
C SER A 143 3.08 6.36 -2.31
N GLY A 144 2.99 6.55 -1.00
CA GLY A 144 1.90 7.28 -0.38
C GLY A 144 2.02 8.81 -0.49
N GLY A 145 0.95 9.51 -0.11
CA GLY A 145 0.85 10.97 -0.22
C GLY A 145 -0.52 11.50 -0.66
N GLY A 146 -1.61 10.79 -0.34
CA GLY A 146 -2.97 11.19 -0.67
C GLY A 146 -3.21 11.39 -2.17
N MET A 147 -3.97 12.42 -2.55
CA MET A 147 -4.28 12.69 -3.95
C MET A 147 -3.07 13.10 -4.80
N ARG A 148 -2.03 13.71 -4.21
CA ARG A 148 -0.78 14.01 -4.91
C ARG A 148 -0.14 12.71 -5.42
N ALA A 149 -0.03 11.71 -4.55
CA ALA A 149 0.51 10.40 -4.91
C ALA A 149 -0.39 9.68 -5.93
N ASN A 150 -1.71 9.71 -5.73
CA ASN A 150 -2.66 9.12 -6.67
C ASN A 150 -2.49 9.69 -8.10
N LEU A 151 -2.65 11.00 -8.26
CA LEU A 151 -2.59 11.67 -9.57
C LEU A 151 -1.18 11.60 -10.20
N GLY A 152 -0.14 11.73 -9.39
CA GLY A 152 1.24 11.60 -9.83
C GLY A 152 1.57 10.19 -10.32
N PHE A 153 1.05 9.16 -9.64
CA PHE A 153 1.26 7.77 -10.03
C PHE A 153 0.46 7.40 -11.29
N ILE A 154 -0.82 7.82 -11.40
CA ILE A 154 -1.60 7.71 -12.65
C ILE A 154 -0.84 8.36 -13.80
N THR A 155 -0.33 9.57 -13.61
CA THR A 155 0.45 10.28 -14.63
C THR A 155 1.73 9.53 -15.00
N THR A 156 2.41 8.93 -14.03
CA THR A 156 3.60 8.11 -14.27
C THR A 156 3.28 6.91 -15.15
N ILE A 157 2.15 6.24 -14.87
CA ILE A 157 1.66 5.13 -15.70
C ILE A 157 1.33 5.61 -17.12
N ILE A 158 0.62 6.74 -17.28
CA ILE A 158 0.35 7.34 -18.59
C ILE A 158 1.65 7.55 -19.37
N ALA A 159 2.64 8.20 -18.75
CA ALA A 159 3.93 8.44 -19.40
C ALA A 159 4.66 7.13 -19.74
N PHE A 160 4.55 6.08 -18.92
CA PHE A 160 5.13 4.76 -19.23
C PHE A 160 4.37 4.05 -20.36
N GLN A 161 3.07 4.25 -20.49
CA GLN A 161 2.29 3.76 -21.63
C GLN A 161 2.71 4.47 -22.92
N GLU A 162 2.86 5.79 -22.90
CA GLU A 162 3.32 6.61 -24.03
C GLU A 162 4.75 6.28 -24.46
N LEU A 163 5.65 6.00 -23.50
CA LEU A 163 7.07 5.73 -23.74
C LEU A 163 7.39 4.24 -23.95
N GLY A 164 6.37 3.38 -24.00
CA GLY A 164 6.52 1.94 -24.28
C GLY A 164 7.14 1.12 -23.15
N LEU A 165 7.18 1.62 -21.91
CA LEU A 165 7.69 0.90 -20.74
C LEU A 165 6.60 0.07 -20.04
N TRP A 166 5.36 0.56 -19.96
CA TRP A 166 4.26 -0.15 -19.27
C TRP A 166 4.05 -1.59 -19.75
N PRO A 167 4.08 -1.90 -21.07
CA PRO A 167 3.98 -3.26 -21.56
C PRO A 167 5.09 -4.21 -21.07
N ASN A 168 6.21 -3.68 -20.56
CA ASN A 168 7.35 -4.44 -20.05
C ASN A 168 7.36 -4.57 -18.52
N ILE A 169 6.42 -3.93 -17.80
CA ILE A 169 6.28 -4.06 -16.35
C ILE A 169 5.64 -5.41 -16.01
N THR A 170 6.18 -6.12 -15.01
CA THR A 170 5.62 -7.40 -14.53
C THR A 170 4.69 -7.18 -13.34
N TYR A 171 5.13 -6.41 -12.35
CA TYR A 171 4.40 -6.17 -11.11
C TYR A 171 4.16 -4.68 -10.91
N ALA A 172 2.99 -4.30 -10.39
CA ALA A 172 2.67 -2.93 -10.00
C ALA A 172 2.14 -2.92 -8.57
N ALA A 173 2.67 -2.04 -7.71
CA ALA A 173 2.25 -1.93 -6.33
C ALA A 173 2.05 -0.48 -5.90
N GLY A 174 1.12 -0.25 -4.98
CA GLY A 174 0.87 1.07 -4.39
C GLY A 174 0.99 1.04 -2.87
N VAL A 175 1.45 2.15 -2.30
CA VAL A 175 1.30 2.52 -0.89
C VAL A 175 0.27 3.66 -0.81
N SER A 176 -0.66 3.62 0.16
CA SER A 176 -1.58 4.73 0.44
C SER A 176 -2.27 5.28 -0.82
N GLY A 177 -2.17 6.58 -1.10
CA GLY A 177 -2.79 7.21 -2.27
C GLY A 177 -2.50 6.54 -3.62
N ALA A 178 -1.34 5.90 -3.83
CA ALA A 178 -1.08 5.14 -5.06
C ALA A 178 -1.98 3.90 -5.20
N CYS A 179 -2.47 3.33 -4.10
CA CYS A 179 -3.47 2.25 -4.11
C CYS A 179 -4.79 2.70 -4.76
N TRP A 180 -5.21 3.96 -4.57
CA TRP A 180 -6.42 4.46 -5.22
C TRP A 180 -6.27 4.46 -6.74
N GLY A 181 -5.15 4.97 -7.26
CA GLY A 181 -4.90 5.04 -8.70
C GLY A 181 -4.75 3.66 -9.33
N LEU A 182 -4.01 2.77 -8.66
CA LEU A 182 -3.83 1.39 -9.12
C LEU A 182 -5.15 0.62 -9.09
N ALA A 183 -5.91 0.69 -8.00
CA ALA A 183 -7.20 0.01 -7.94
C ALA A 183 -8.19 0.57 -8.97
N ALA A 184 -8.23 1.89 -9.16
CA ALA A 184 -9.10 2.53 -10.15
C ALA A 184 -8.75 2.08 -11.58
N MET A 185 -7.47 1.93 -11.91
CA MET A 185 -7.03 1.45 -13.22
C MET A 185 -7.62 0.08 -13.56
N TYR A 186 -7.74 -0.83 -12.59
CA TYR A 186 -8.17 -2.19 -12.82
C TYR A 186 -9.67 -2.43 -12.61
N THR A 187 -10.40 -1.51 -11.95
CA THR A 187 -11.81 -1.76 -11.61
C THR A 187 -12.76 -0.66 -12.05
N LEU A 188 -12.31 0.57 -12.30
CA LEU A 188 -13.19 1.68 -12.65
C LEU A 188 -13.66 1.56 -14.11
N PRO A 189 -14.96 1.36 -14.40
CA PRO A 189 -15.42 1.04 -15.75
C PRO A 189 -15.70 2.30 -16.56
N LEU A 190 -14.66 3.10 -16.79
CA LEU A 190 -14.71 4.34 -17.58
C LEU A 190 -14.99 4.09 -19.06
N SER A 191 -14.63 2.92 -19.57
CA SER A 191 -14.97 2.44 -20.92
C SER A 191 -15.48 1.00 -20.83
N PRO A 192 -16.78 0.79 -20.54
CA PRO A 192 -17.32 -0.55 -20.32
C PRO A 192 -17.50 -1.32 -21.66
N PRO A 193 -17.15 -2.62 -21.72
CA PRO A 193 -16.48 -3.38 -20.66
C PRO A 193 -15.01 -2.96 -20.51
N LEU A 194 -14.55 -2.81 -19.26
CA LEU A 194 -13.14 -2.54 -18.97
C LEU A 194 -12.33 -3.76 -19.40
N THR A 195 -11.56 -3.64 -20.48
CA THR A 195 -10.84 -4.76 -21.07
C THR A 195 -9.42 -4.35 -21.45
N ALA A 196 -8.45 -5.21 -21.13
CA ALA A 196 -7.05 -4.97 -21.46
C ALA A 196 -6.79 -4.92 -23.00
N PRO A 197 -5.83 -4.09 -23.46
CA PRO A 197 -4.92 -3.28 -22.65
C PRO A 197 -5.62 -2.06 -22.01
N LEU A 198 -5.38 -1.86 -20.73
CA LEU A 198 -5.97 -0.80 -19.92
C LEU A 198 -5.28 0.53 -20.21
N SER A 199 -6.03 1.62 -20.19
CA SER A 199 -5.49 2.98 -20.35
C SER A 199 -5.64 3.77 -19.05
N ALA A 200 -4.55 4.39 -18.61
CA ALA A 200 -4.56 5.26 -17.43
C ALA A 200 -5.06 6.68 -17.75
N GLU A 201 -5.05 7.10 -19.01
CA GLU A 201 -5.47 8.46 -19.43
C GLU A 201 -6.91 8.80 -19.03
N PRO A 202 -7.93 7.94 -19.25
CA PRO A 202 -9.29 8.20 -18.80
C PRO A 202 -9.41 8.40 -17.28
N LEU A 203 -8.55 7.77 -16.47
CA LEU A 203 -8.58 7.92 -15.01
C LEU A 203 -8.28 9.35 -14.61
N LEU A 204 -7.33 9.99 -15.30
CA LEU A 204 -6.94 11.36 -15.01
C LEU A 204 -8.12 12.30 -15.28
N ASP A 205 -8.81 12.13 -16.41
CA ASP A 205 -10.00 12.92 -16.75
C ASP A 205 -11.14 12.69 -15.74
N HIS A 206 -11.35 11.44 -15.33
CA HIS A 206 -12.30 11.12 -14.27
C HIS A 206 -11.97 11.85 -12.97
N PHE A 207 -10.72 11.78 -12.49
CA PHE A 207 -10.32 12.47 -11.28
C PHE A 207 -10.43 14.00 -11.42
N LYS A 208 -10.11 14.59 -12.59
CA LYS A 208 -10.36 16.03 -12.86
C LYS A 208 -11.82 16.41 -12.63
N GLU A 209 -12.77 15.56 -13.01
CA GLU A 209 -14.20 15.84 -12.85
C GLU A 209 -14.65 15.75 -11.38
N ILE A 210 -14.15 14.78 -10.62
CA ILE A 210 -14.68 14.49 -9.28
C ILE A 210 -13.91 15.20 -8.16
N THR A 211 -12.62 15.50 -8.31
CA THR A 211 -11.79 16.01 -7.19
C THR A 211 -12.07 17.47 -6.83
N GLY A 212 -12.90 18.20 -7.58
CA GLY A 212 -13.30 19.56 -7.24
C GLY A 212 -14.22 19.68 -6.01
N THR A 213 -14.61 18.57 -5.38
CA THR A 213 -15.42 18.56 -4.15
C THR A 213 -14.87 17.54 -3.18
N HIS A 214 -14.77 17.90 -1.90
CA HIS A 214 -14.25 17.00 -0.87
C HIS A 214 -15.18 15.77 -0.73
N PRO A 215 -14.65 14.53 -0.76
CA PRO A 215 -15.48 13.31 -0.68
C PRO A 215 -16.28 13.25 0.63
N LEU A 216 -15.66 13.68 1.73
CA LEU A 216 -16.28 13.79 3.05
C LEU A 216 -17.06 15.10 3.26
N SER A 217 -17.35 15.90 2.22
CA SER A 217 -18.27 17.03 2.39
C SER A 217 -19.71 16.57 2.24
N THR A 218 -20.67 17.34 2.78
CA THR A 218 -22.10 17.14 2.50
C THR A 218 -22.37 17.06 0.99
N GLY A 219 -21.70 17.90 0.18
CA GLY A 219 -21.82 17.87 -1.27
C GLY A 219 -21.33 16.56 -1.87
N GLY A 220 -20.16 16.07 -1.45
CA GLY A 220 -19.58 14.81 -1.91
C GLY A 220 -20.43 13.60 -1.57
N VAL A 221 -20.82 13.46 -0.31
CA VAL A 221 -21.70 12.38 0.15
C VAL A 221 -23.04 12.39 -0.56
N ASN A 222 -23.64 13.57 -0.76
CA ASN A 222 -24.91 13.68 -1.46
C ASN A 222 -24.81 13.32 -2.95
N LYS A 223 -23.70 13.67 -3.62
CA LYS A 223 -23.45 13.28 -5.02
C LYS A 223 -23.50 11.77 -5.18
N VAL A 224 -22.85 11.03 -4.27
CA VAL A 224 -22.89 9.56 -4.28
C VAL A 224 -24.27 9.05 -3.89
N ALA A 225 -24.87 9.59 -2.84
CA ALA A 225 -26.16 9.09 -2.33
C ALA A 225 -27.32 9.18 -3.34
N VAL A 226 -27.29 10.16 -4.25
CA VAL A 226 -28.32 10.30 -5.30
C VAL A 226 -27.98 9.50 -6.56
N ALA A 227 -26.78 8.94 -6.66
CA ALA A 227 -26.33 8.12 -7.77
C ALA A 227 -27.00 6.74 -7.74
N GLU A 228 -27.16 6.13 -8.91
CA GLU A 228 -27.54 4.72 -9.01
C GLU A 228 -26.47 3.83 -8.35
N GLY A 229 -26.87 2.92 -7.46
CA GLY A 229 -25.95 2.07 -6.69
C GLY A 229 -25.16 2.80 -5.59
N GLY A 230 -25.35 4.11 -5.41
CA GLY A 230 -24.53 4.91 -4.51
C GLY A 230 -24.85 4.72 -3.02
N VAL A 231 -26.10 4.50 -2.64
CA VAL A 231 -26.46 4.21 -1.23
C VAL A 231 -25.89 2.85 -0.82
N GLU A 232 -25.95 1.89 -1.75
CA GLU A 232 -25.40 0.55 -1.61
C GLU A 232 -23.88 0.59 -1.46
N ALA A 233 -23.19 1.38 -2.29
CA ALA A 233 -21.74 1.58 -2.16
C ALA A 233 -21.33 2.21 -0.81
N LEU A 234 -22.09 3.20 -0.33
CA LEU A 234 -21.79 3.92 0.91
C LEU A 234 -21.99 3.06 2.17
N PHE A 235 -23.06 2.28 2.24
CA PHE A 235 -23.49 1.62 3.49
C PHE A 235 -23.61 0.10 3.39
N GLY A 236 -23.71 -0.46 2.19
CA GLY A 236 -23.74 -1.90 1.95
C GLY A 236 -22.55 -2.62 2.58
N PRO A 237 -21.30 -2.18 2.35
CA PRO A 237 -20.12 -2.81 2.95
C PRO A 237 -20.12 -2.78 4.48
N LEU A 238 -20.57 -1.68 5.09
CA LEU A 238 -20.65 -1.54 6.55
C LEU A 238 -21.73 -2.46 7.15
N SER A 239 -22.89 -2.51 6.49
CA SER A 239 -24.02 -3.37 6.87
C SER A 239 -23.64 -4.85 6.78
N GLU A 240 -22.94 -5.24 5.72
CA GLU A 240 -22.41 -6.59 5.54
C GLU A 240 -21.41 -6.97 6.64
N LYS A 241 -20.40 -6.11 6.88
CA LYS A 241 -19.42 -6.30 7.96
C LYS A 241 -20.11 -6.52 9.31
N HIS A 242 -21.10 -5.69 9.65
CA HIS A 242 -21.86 -5.84 10.90
C HIS A 242 -22.68 -7.13 10.97
N ARG A 243 -23.40 -7.50 9.88
CA ARG A 243 -24.17 -8.77 9.82
C ARG A 243 -23.29 -10.00 10.00
N ASN A 244 -22.04 -9.91 9.56
CA ASN A 244 -21.05 -10.98 9.70
C ASN A 244 -20.47 -11.07 11.12
N GLY A 245 -20.91 -10.21 12.05
CA GLY A 245 -20.46 -10.19 13.45
C GLY A 245 -19.15 -9.44 13.65
N GLN A 246 -18.73 -8.65 12.66
CA GLN A 246 -17.49 -7.87 12.72
C GLN A 246 -17.81 -6.43 13.15
N GLU A 247 -16.86 -5.82 13.85
CA GLU A 247 -17.01 -4.45 14.33
C GLU A 247 -16.77 -3.46 13.18
N VAL A 248 -17.71 -2.54 12.99
CA VAL A 248 -17.55 -1.41 12.08
C VAL A 248 -16.84 -0.31 12.83
N CYS A 249 -15.71 0.15 12.30
CA CYS A 249 -14.90 1.21 12.88
C CYS A 249 -14.91 2.46 12.01
N ILE A 250 -14.38 3.56 12.55
CA ILE A 250 -14.42 4.87 11.91
C ILE A 250 -13.70 4.88 10.55
N ILE A 251 -12.66 4.04 10.42
CA ILE A 251 -11.92 3.93 9.18
C ILE A 251 -12.69 3.20 8.08
N ASP A 252 -13.56 2.25 8.44
CA ASP A 252 -14.47 1.63 7.46
C ASP A 252 -15.41 2.69 6.86
N LEU A 253 -15.94 3.59 7.70
CA LEU A 253 -16.82 4.68 7.25
C LEU A 253 -16.07 5.70 6.38
N TYR A 254 -14.87 6.12 6.80
CA TYR A 254 -14.00 6.96 5.96
C TYR A 254 -13.80 6.34 4.59
N SER A 255 -13.52 5.03 4.56
CA SER A 255 -13.19 4.36 3.34
C SER A 255 -14.38 4.16 2.40
N THR A 256 -15.57 3.83 2.92
CA THR A 256 -16.75 3.75 2.06
C THR A 256 -17.16 5.12 1.53
N LEU A 257 -17.03 6.19 2.32
CA LEU A 257 -17.31 7.55 1.87
C LEU A 257 -16.34 8.04 0.78
N THR A 258 -15.04 7.79 0.96
CA THR A 258 -14.01 8.22 -0.01
C THR A 258 -14.01 7.34 -1.26
N SER A 259 -13.96 6.01 -1.11
CA SER A 259 -13.89 5.09 -2.24
C SER A 259 -15.15 5.14 -3.10
N SER A 260 -16.35 5.24 -2.51
CA SER A 260 -17.59 5.37 -3.31
C SER A 260 -17.64 6.70 -4.06
N TYR A 261 -17.03 7.76 -3.52
CA TYR A 261 -16.91 9.04 -4.21
C TYR A 261 -15.89 8.96 -5.36
N PHE A 262 -14.74 8.30 -5.14
CA PHE A 262 -13.74 8.07 -6.18
C PHE A 262 -14.23 7.13 -7.29
N TRP A 263 -15.17 6.23 -7.00
CA TRP A 263 -15.81 5.34 -7.99
C TRP A 263 -17.11 5.90 -8.57
N LEU A 264 -17.46 7.16 -8.30
CA LEU A 264 -18.65 7.80 -8.84
C LEU A 264 -18.48 8.17 -10.30
N LEU A 265 -19.12 7.43 -11.19
CA LEU A 265 -19.13 7.72 -12.62
C LEU A 265 -20.12 8.85 -12.92
N GLY A 266 -19.65 9.85 -13.66
CA GLY A 266 -20.47 10.94 -14.18
C GLY A 266 -21.57 10.44 -15.13
N SER A 267 -22.63 11.23 -15.27
CA SER A 267 -23.68 11.01 -16.26
C SER A 267 -23.94 12.30 -17.03
N LYS A 268 -23.95 12.23 -18.36
CA LYS A 268 -24.22 13.39 -19.23
C LYS A 268 -25.70 13.79 -19.25
N GLU A 269 -26.61 12.89 -18.87
CA GLU A 269 -28.07 13.06 -19.04
C GLU A 269 -28.90 12.59 -17.81
N GLY A 270 -28.27 12.28 -16.68
CA GLY A 270 -28.96 11.72 -15.51
C GLY A 270 -28.20 11.77 -14.20
N LYS A 271 -28.65 10.98 -13.22
CA LYS A 271 -27.91 10.75 -11.97
C LYS A 271 -26.63 9.95 -12.30
N GLY A 272 -25.53 10.24 -11.61
CA GLY A 272 -24.31 9.42 -11.70
C GLY A 272 -24.57 7.99 -11.25
N ARG A 273 -23.56 7.13 -11.35
CA ARG A 273 -23.66 5.73 -10.88
C ARG A 273 -22.40 5.29 -10.16
N VAL A 274 -22.54 4.39 -9.20
CA VAL A 274 -21.44 3.59 -8.65
C VAL A 274 -21.79 2.14 -8.96
N ASP A 275 -20.95 1.50 -9.77
CA ASP A 275 -21.16 0.10 -10.18
C ASP A 275 -20.68 -0.84 -9.07
N PRO A 276 -21.54 -1.66 -8.45
CA PRO A 276 -21.11 -2.60 -7.41
C PRO A 276 -20.03 -3.59 -7.88
N ALA A 277 -20.00 -3.97 -9.16
CA ALA A 277 -18.99 -4.86 -9.72
C ALA A 277 -17.58 -4.24 -9.70
N SER A 278 -17.50 -2.91 -9.87
CA SER A 278 -16.25 -2.15 -9.79
C SER A 278 -15.68 -2.04 -8.37
N LEU A 279 -16.47 -2.40 -7.36
CA LEU A 279 -16.06 -2.45 -5.96
C LEU A 279 -15.75 -3.88 -5.49
N LYS A 280 -15.36 -4.77 -6.41
CA LYS A 280 -14.78 -6.08 -6.14
C LYS A 280 -13.33 -6.08 -6.59
N TRP A 281 -12.41 -6.54 -5.75
CA TRP A 281 -10.98 -6.53 -6.12
C TRP A 281 -10.64 -7.71 -7.03
N THR A 282 -11.35 -8.83 -6.89
CA THR A 282 -11.19 -10.02 -7.74
C THR A 282 -11.45 -9.75 -9.22
N CYS A 283 -12.31 -8.78 -9.57
CA CYS A 283 -12.59 -8.46 -10.98
C CYS A 283 -11.39 -7.89 -11.73
N ALA A 284 -10.38 -7.36 -11.02
CA ALA A 284 -9.12 -6.90 -11.62
C ALA A 284 -8.39 -8.00 -12.38
N PHE A 285 -8.54 -9.27 -11.98
CA PHE A 285 -7.92 -10.42 -12.65
C PHE A 285 -8.40 -10.54 -14.11
N GLU A 286 -9.72 -10.46 -14.33
CA GLU A 286 -10.33 -10.54 -15.66
C GLU A 286 -10.20 -9.21 -16.43
N ASN A 287 -10.42 -8.07 -15.78
CA ASN A 287 -10.32 -6.76 -16.44
C ASN A 287 -8.92 -6.52 -17.01
N GLY A 288 -7.88 -6.89 -16.24
CA GLY A 288 -6.48 -6.81 -16.67
C GLY A 288 -6.01 -7.98 -17.53
N LYS A 289 -6.87 -8.98 -17.79
CA LYS A 289 -6.52 -10.26 -18.45
C LYS A 289 -5.20 -10.82 -17.91
N LEU A 290 -5.14 -11.01 -16.59
CA LEU A 290 -3.93 -11.46 -15.90
C LEU A 290 -3.60 -12.91 -16.23
N ALA A 291 -4.57 -13.81 -16.39
CA ALA A 291 -4.32 -15.17 -16.89
C ALA A 291 -3.59 -15.16 -18.25
N ASP A 292 -3.90 -14.17 -19.09
CA ASP A 292 -3.23 -14.01 -20.35
C ASP A 292 -1.87 -13.33 -20.20
N GLY A 293 -1.58 -12.56 -19.14
CA GLY A 293 -0.35 -11.77 -18.97
C GLY A 293 -0.38 -10.40 -19.64
N MET A 294 -1.56 -9.79 -19.80
CA MET A 294 -1.72 -8.55 -20.59
C MET A 294 -1.34 -7.27 -19.81
N GLU A 295 -1.84 -7.12 -18.60
CA GLU A 295 -1.46 -6.05 -17.68
C GLU A 295 -0.48 -6.54 -16.62
N PRO A 296 0.28 -5.65 -15.96
CA PRO A 296 1.05 -6.00 -14.77
C PRO A 296 0.17 -6.59 -13.66
N TRP A 297 0.75 -7.38 -12.76
CA TRP A 297 0.06 -7.90 -11.59
C TRP A 297 -0.10 -6.80 -10.52
N PRO A 298 -1.34 -6.38 -10.17
CA PRO A 298 -1.56 -5.26 -9.27
C PRO A 298 -1.59 -5.69 -7.80
N MET A 299 -0.93 -4.92 -6.93
CA MET A 299 -0.82 -5.19 -5.50
C MET A 299 -1.11 -3.94 -4.67
N LEU A 300 -2.02 -4.05 -3.70
CA LEU A 300 -2.26 -3.02 -2.69
C LEU A 300 -1.53 -3.44 -1.40
N THR A 301 -0.93 -2.49 -0.68
CA THR A 301 -0.19 -2.79 0.56
C THR A 301 -0.84 -2.21 1.80
N ALA A 302 -0.70 -2.93 2.91
CA ALA A 302 -1.02 -2.48 4.26
C ALA A 302 -0.02 -3.07 5.24
N VAL A 303 0.01 -2.58 6.48
CA VAL A 303 0.94 -3.09 7.50
C VAL A 303 0.24 -3.33 8.83
N ARG A 304 0.83 -4.21 9.63
CA ARG A 304 0.49 -4.44 11.03
C ARG A 304 1.70 -4.12 11.88
N HIS A 305 1.51 -3.44 13.01
CA HIS A 305 2.57 -3.32 14.01
C HIS A 305 2.59 -4.57 14.87
N GLU A 306 3.61 -5.40 14.70
CA GLU A 306 3.89 -6.51 15.62
C GLU A 306 4.42 -5.93 16.93
N ARG A 307 3.84 -6.39 18.04
CA ARG A 307 4.23 -6.05 19.41
C ARG A 307 4.19 -7.33 20.24
N PRO A 308 5.01 -7.48 21.28
CA PRO A 308 4.81 -8.52 22.29
C PRO A 308 3.35 -8.51 22.76
N TRP A 309 2.61 -9.59 22.46
CA TRP A 309 1.19 -9.67 22.80
C TRP A 309 1.00 -9.82 24.31
N HIS A 310 -0.01 -9.16 24.85
CA HIS A 310 -0.63 -9.56 26.11
C HIS A 310 -1.70 -10.58 25.75
N ASP A 311 -1.51 -11.87 26.06
CA ASP A 311 -2.39 -12.98 25.64
C ASP A 311 -3.89 -12.58 25.66
N TRP A 312 -4.60 -12.80 24.53
CA TRP A 312 -6.05 -12.61 24.47
C TRP A 312 -6.72 -13.55 25.46
N LYS A 313 -7.30 -12.98 26.52
CA LYS A 313 -8.01 -13.75 27.55
C LYS A 313 -9.42 -14.06 27.08
N SER A 314 -9.73 -15.35 26.87
CA SER A 314 -11.12 -15.81 26.83
C SER A 314 -11.82 -15.40 28.14
N PRO A 315 -13.11 -15.01 28.12
CA PRO A 315 -13.89 -14.81 29.34
C PRO A 315 -13.90 -16.02 30.30
N GLU A 316 -13.50 -17.19 29.80
CA GLU A 316 -13.62 -18.48 30.48
C GLU A 316 -12.32 -18.96 31.16
N GLU A 317 -11.15 -18.35 30.89
CA GLU A 317 -9.87 -18.77 31.50
C GLU A 317 -9.01 -17.58 31.98
N PRO A 318 -9.04 -17.25 33.30
CA PRO A 318 -8.15 -16.26 33.88
C PRO A 318 -6.88 -16.92 34.47
N PHE A 319 -5.73 -16.25 34.30
CA PHE A 319 -4.43 -16.38 35.00
C PHE A 319 -3.28 -17.15 34.30
N ASN A 320 -2.22 -16.39 33.97
CA ASN A 320 -1.01 -16.34 34.80
C ASN A 320 -0.53 -14.88 34.93
N ASP A 321 0.05 -14.55 36.09
CA ASP A 321 0.60 -13.24 36.44
C ASP A 321 1.96 -13.03 35.77
N HIS A 322 2.17 -11.99 34.97
CA HIS A 322 3.45 -11.28 34.86
C HIS A 322 3.28 -9.84 34.34
N GLU A 323 3.83 -8.92 35.15
CA GLU A 323 4.43 -7.61 34.87
C GLU A 323 3.67 -6.55 34.05
N THR A 324 3.11 -5.59 34.80
CA THR A 324 2.72 -4.25 34.36
C THR A 324 3.96 -3.43 33.98
N ALA A 325 4.13 -3.10 32.70
CA ALA A 325 5.06 -2.06 32.23
C ALA A 325 4.29 -0.99 31.43
N ASN A 326 4.67 0.27 31.64
CA ASN A 326 3.97 1.46 31.16
C ASN A 326 4.09 1.64 29.63
N SER A 327 3.07 2.24 29.03
CA SER A 327 2.87 2.46 27.57
C SER A 327 3.92 3.30 26.84
N LEU A 328 4.98 3.77 27.52
CA LEU A 328 6.08 4.55 26.94
C LEU A 328 7.36 3.74 26.72
N GLU A 329 7.53 2.57 27.36
CA GLU A 329 8.73 1.73 27.18
C GLU A 329 8.67 0.84 25.92
N HIS A 330 7.48 0.61 25.35
CA HIS A 330 7.27 -0.31 24.21
C HIS A 330 7.66 0.21 22.82
N ALA A 331 8.08 1.47 22.69
CA ALA A 331 8.61 1.99 21.43
C ALA A 331 10.08 1.57 21.20
N GLU A 332 10.77 1.11 22.25
CA GLU A 332 12.18 0.72 22.23
C GLU A 332 12.39 -0.80 22.39
N ASP A 333 11.31 -1.59 22.44
CA ASP A 333 11.40 -3.05 22.54
C ASP A 333 11.97 -3.66 21.25
N VAL A 334 13.04 -4.46 21.39
CA VAL A 334 13.79 -5.13 20.30
C VAL A 334 12.87 -5.99 19.41
N ASP A 335 11.74 -6.44 19.95
CA ASP A 335 10.78 -7.35 19.34
C ASP A 335 9.58 -6.67 18.64
N ALA A 336 9.55 -5.33 18.55
CA ALA A 336 8.54 -4.63 17.75
C ALA A 336 9.01 -4.42 16.29
N TRP A 337 8.13 -4.62 15.31
CA TRP A 337 8.37 -4.24 13.90
C TRP A 337 7.06 -4.15 13.09
N TRP A 338 7.16 -3.64 11.87
CA TRP A 338 6.05 -3.61 10.92
C TRP A 338 6.05 -4.86 10.04
N GLN A 339 4.98 -5.66 10.11
CA GLN A 339 4.72 -6.77 9.20
C GLN A 339 3.91 -6.30 8.01
N TRP A 340 4.36 -6.64 6.80
CA TRP A 340 3.70 -6.20 5.56
C TRP A 340 2.67 -7.20 5.06
N PHE A 341 1.54 -6.65 4.64
CA PHE A 341 0.45 -7.37 3.99
C PHE A 341 0.29 -6.90 2.56
N GLU A 342 0.11 -7.87 1.67
CA GLU A 342 -0.23 -7.68 0.28
C GLU A 342 -1.70 -8.06 0.06
N MET A 343 -2.37 -7.30 -0.80
CA MET A 343 -3.71 -7.59 -1.29
C MET A 343 -3.71 -7.52 -2.82
N ASN A 344 -3.73 -8.66 -3.49
CA ASN A 344 -3.82 -8.77 -4.94
C ASN A 344 -5.19 -9.37 -5.35
N PRO A 345 -5.53 -9.45 -6.64
CA PRO A 345 -6.86 -9.92 -7.06
C PRO A 345 -7.16 -11.38 -6.71
N VAL A 346 -6.13 -12.19 -6.40
CA VAL A 346 -6.25 -13.62 -6.13
C VAL A 346 -6.18 -13.92 -4.64
N GLU A 347 -5.22 -13.34 -3.93
CA GLU A 347 -5.00 -13.58 -2.50
C GLU A 347 -4.56 -12.35 -1.70
N VAL A 348 -4.73 -12.47 -0.39
CA VAL A 348 -4.30 -11.52 0.64
C VAL A 348 -3.45 -12.27 1.65
N GLY A 349 -2.29 -11.70 2.01
CA GLY A 349 -1.39 -12.39 2.94
C GLY A 349 -0.11 -11.63 3.23
N SER A 350 0.81 -12.32 3.91
CA SER A 350 2.11 -11.80 4.31
C SER A 350 3.17 -12.88 4.15
N ASP A 351 4.29 -12.52 3.53
CA ASP A 351 5.44 -13.43 3.36
C ASP A 351 6.18 -13.67 4.69
N GLU A 352 6.15 -12.70 5.60
CA GLU A 352 6.68 -12.79 6.97
C GLU A 352 5.84 -13.71 7.88
N LEU A 353 4.57 -13.97 7.53
CA LEU A 353 3.70 -14.91 8.24
C LEU A 353 3.53 -16.24 7.49
N GLU A 354 4.08 -16.30 6.28
CA GLU A 354 3.86 -17.33 5.27
C GLU A 354 2.40 -17.73 5.20
N GLY A 355 1.50 -16.75 5.16
CA GLY A 355 0.08 -16.99 5.33
C GLY A 355 -0.75 -16.22 4.35
N TRP A 356 -1.51 -16.97 3.56
CA TRP A 356 -2.23 -16.45 2.42
C TRP A 356 -3.65 -17.01 2.39
N VAL A 357 -4.62 -16.15 2.10
CA VAL A 357 -6.02 -16.53 1.91
C VAL A 357 -6.54 -15.93 0.61
N PRO A 358 -7.47 -16.59 -0.09
CA PRO A 358 -8.08 -16.01 -1.28
C PRO A 358 -8.69 -14.64 -0.99
N THR A 359 -8.59 -13.70 -1.92
CA THR A 359 -9.09 -12.33 -1.76
C THR A 359 -10.59 -12.30 -1.47
N TRP A 360 -11.37 -13.14 -2.14
CA TRP A 360 -12.80 -13.34 -1.87
C TRP A 360 -13.09 -13.95 -0.49
N GLY A 361 -12.10 -14.59 0.14
CA GLY A 361 -12.18 -15.37 1.36
C GLY A 361 -11.59 -14.72 2.61
N SER A 362 -10.91 -13.57 2.46
CA SER A 362 -10.16 -12.84 3.50
C SER A 362 -10.93 -12.45 4.78
N THR A 363 -12.21 -12.81 4.86
CA THR A 363 -13.16 -12.45 5.94
C THR A 363 -13.57 -13.64 6.80
N LYS A 364 -13.21 -14.87 6.40
CA LYS A 364 -13.71 -16.13 6.98
C LYS A 364 -12.95 -16.53 8.25
N ALA A 365 -13.32 -15.96 9.39
CA ALA A 365 -12.83 -16.40 10.72
C ALA A 365 -13.49 -17.71 11.22
N SER A 366 -14.55 -18.22 10.57
CA SER A 366 -15.25 -19.42 11.03
C SER A 366 -15.86 -20.23 9.87
N PRO A 367 -15.72 -21.57 9.86
CA PRO A 367 -16.27 -22.45 8.82
C PRO A 367 -17.80 -22.53 8.79
N ARG A 368 -18.52 -21.85 9.70
CA ARG A 368 -19.99 -21.96 9.84
C ARG A 368 -20.79 -20.82 9.18
N ARG A 369 -20.16 -19.87 8.47
CA ARG A 369 -20.86 -18.75 7.81
C ARG A 369 -20.47 -18.62 6.34
N THR A 370 -21.47 -18.55 5.47
CA THR A 370 -21.32 -18.16 4.07
C THR A 370 -20.96 -16.67 4.02
N LEU A 371 -19.68 -16.37 3.80
CA LEU A 371 -19.17 -15.01 3.74
C LEU A 371 -18.80 -14.67 2.29
N ARG A 372 -19.15 -13.46 1.88
CA ARG A 372 -18.88 -12.93 0.54
C ARG A 372 -17.58 -12.14 0.54
N GLU A 373 -17.07 -11.89 -0.65
CA GLU A 373 -15.92 -11.02 -0.86
C GLU A 373 -16.18 -9.62 -0.29
N TYR A 374 -15.19 -9.07 0.43
CA TYR A 374 -15.23 -7.68 0.87
C TYR A 374 -15.38 -6.70 -0.28
N SER A 375 -16.09 -5.61 -0.04
CA SER A 375 -15.99 -4.47 -0.96
C SER A 375 -14.54 -3.99 -1.00
N LEU A 376 -14.05 -3.70 -2.21
CA LEU A 376 -12.79 -3.01 -2.46
C LEU A 376 -12.69 -1.71 -1.64
N ALA A 377 -13.81 -1.04 -1.37
CA ALA A 377 -13.82 0.12 -0.47
C ALA A 377 -13.28 -0.22 0.92
N LEU A 378 -13.58 -1.38 1.49
CA LEU A 378 -13.05 -1.76 2.80
C LEU A 378 -11.56 -2.12 2.72
N LEU A 379 -11.11 -2.77 1.64
CA LEU A 379 -9.69 -3.08 1.41
C LEU A 379 -8.84 -1.82 1.23
N LEU A 380 -9.32 -0.85 0.43
CA LEU A 380 -8.70 0.46 0.28
C LEU A 380 -8.64 1.21 1.61
N GLY A 381 -9.58 0.95 2.52
CA GLY A 381 -9.55 1.50 3.87
C GLY A 381 -8.32 1.04 4.64
N LEU A 382 -7.93 -0.23 4.50
CA LEU A 382 -6.72 -0.75 5.12
C LEU A 382 -5.47 -0.16 4.49
N ALA A 383 -5.49 0.03 3.17
CA ALA A 383 -4.34 0.50 2.41
C ALA A 383 -4.10 2.02 2.49
N THR A 384 -5.12 2.82 2.81
CA THR A 384 -5.08 4.31 2.69
C THR A 384 -5.42 5.06 3.99
N ALA A 385 -5.51 4.35 5.11
CA ALA A 385 -5.81 4.87 6.43
C ALA A 385 -4.63 5.58 7.12
N ALA A 386 -4.20 6.72 6.62
CA ALA A 386 -3.35 7.66 7.35
C ALA A 386 -4.16 8.93 7.67
N PRO A 387 -4.64 9.13 8.92
CA PRO A 387 -5.60 10.21 9.17
C PRO A 387 -5.04 11.61 8.93
N ALA A 388 -5.74 12.32 8.05
CA ALA A 388 -5.71 13.76 7.89
C ALA A 388 -6.66 14.39 8.92
N ALA A 389 -6.14 14.85 10.06
CA ALA A 389 -6.92 15.42 11.18
C ALA A 389 -7.84 14.40 11.91
N PRO A 390 -8.35 14.72 13.12
CA PRO A 390 -9.29 13.84 13.83
C PRO A 390 -10.52 13.59 12.96
N LEU A 391 -10.64 12.36 12.44
CA LEU A 391 -11.70 11.95 11.51
C LEU A 391 -13.10 12.18 12.11
N SER A 392 -13.21 12.12 13.43
CA SER A 392 -14.34 12.54 14.28
C SER A 392 -14.81 13.97 13.99
N SER A 393 -13.90 14.94 13.85
CA SER A 393 -14.24 16.35 13.57
C SER A 393 -14.87 16.53 12.17
N ILE A 394 -14.35 15.79 11.19
CA ILE A 394 -14.82 15.81 9.79
C ILE A 394 -16.20 15.14 9.72
N LEU A 395 -16.35 13.96 10.33
CA LEU A 395 -17.64 13.25 10.39
C LEU A 395 -18.69 14.03 11.19
N GLY A 396 -18.29 14.65 12.30
CA GLY A 396 -19.13 15.56 13.07
C GLY A 396 -19.68 16.71 12.22
N THR A 397 -18.90 17.22 11.28
CA THR A 397 -19.32 18.28 10.36
C THR A 397 -20.26 17.77 9.27
N ILE A 398 -20.05 16.56 8.74
CA ILE A 398 -20.97 15.89 7.80
C ILE A 398 -22.33 15.70 8.47
N TRP A 399 -22.33 15.14 9.68
CA TRP A 399 -23.54 14.80 10.42
C TRP A 399 -24.38 16.04 10.78
N ARG A 400 -23.72 17.16 11.12
CA ARG A 400 -24.39 18.44 11.40
C ARG A 400 -25.08 19.04 10.16
N ASN A 401 -24.54 18.76 8.97
CA ASN A 401 -24.99 19.38 7.70
C ASN A 401 -25.77 18.41 6.81
N LEU A 402 -26.35 17.35 7.37
CA LEU A 402 -27.15 16.38 6.60
C LEU A 402 -28.35 17.04 5.90
N PRO A 403 -28.64 16.71 4.64
CA PRO A 403 -29.77 17.29 3.89
C PRO A 403 -31.13 16.99 4.55
N GLN A 404 -32.18 17.69 4.13
CA GLN A 404 -33.55 17.47 4.61
C GLN A 404 -34.41 16.57 3.72
N ASN A 405 -33.82 15.88 2.74
CA ASN A 405 -34.49 14.93 1.85
C ASN A 405 -34.56 13.51 2.48
N SER A 406 -35.19 12.55 1.81
CA SER A 406 -35.39 11.18 2.33
C SER A 406 -34.09 10.44 2.71
N PHE A 407 -32.99 10.72 2.01
CA PHE A 407 -31.65 10.21 2.37
C PHE A 407 -31.12 10.90 3.62
N GLY A 408 -31.26 12.23 3.69
CA GLY A 408 -30.89 13.01 4.86
C GLY A 408 -31.74 12.70 6.10
N SER A 409 -33.01 12.30 5.96
CA SER A 409 -33.85 11.84 7.06
C SER A 409 -33.48 10.43 7.52
N MET A 410 -33.00 9.57 6.61
CA MET A 410 -32.40 8.27 6.94
C MET A 410 -31.08 8.45 7.69
N LEU A 411 -30.13 9.24 7.18
CA LEU A 411 -28.90 9.55 7.90
C LEU A 411 -29.18 10.29 9.20
N ARG A 412 -30.10 11.26 9.25
CA ARG A 412 -30.49 11.92 10.51
C ARG A 412 -31.10 10.95 11.50
N ARG A 413 -31.88 9.96 11.08
CA ARG A 413 -32.37 8.89 11.99
C ARG A 413 -31.23 8.03 12.51
N ILE A 414 -30.23 7.73 11.67
CA ILE A 414 -29.03 7.02 12.08
C ILE A 414 -28.22 7.87 13.06
N THR A 415 -27.91 9.12 12.71
CA THR A 415 -27.18 10.11 13.50
C THR A 415 -27.89 10.50 14.80
N GLN A 416 -29.22 10.65 14.83
CA GLN A 416 -29.98 10.99 16.04
C GLN A 416 -30.07 9.81 17.01
N LYS A 417 -30.12 8.57 16.52
CA LYS A 417 -30.01 7.39 17.40
C LYS A 417 -28.60 7.25 17.96
N VAL A 418 -27.58 7.45 17.12
CA VAL A 418 -26.18 7.47 17.55
C VAL A 418 -25.97 8.59 18.57
N SER A 419 -26.20 9.85 18.24
CA SER A 419 -25.92 11.00 19.14
C SER A 419 -26.76 11.03 20.43
N LYS A 420 -27.92 10.38 20.47
CA LYS A 420 -28.75 10.32 21.69
C LYS A 420 -28.26 9.23 22.67
N ASP A 421 -27.55 8.23 22.16
CA ASP A 421 -26.96 7.14 22.93
C ASP A 421 -25.46 7.35 23.21
N VAL A 422 -24.91 8.45 22.68
CA VAL A 422 -23.51 8.83 22.59
C VAL A 422 -23.47 10.30 22.99
N GLY A 423 -23.49 10.57 24.29
CA GLY A 423 -23.51 11.95 24.78
C GLY A 423 -22.32 12.76 24.24
N ASP A 424 -22.47 14.08 24.18
CA ASP A 424 -21.47 15.01 23.60
C ASP A 424 -20.04 14.77 24.13
N HIS A 425 -19.89 14.30 25.37
CA HIS A 425 -18.61 13.94 26.01
C HIS A 425 -17.90 12.69 25.43
N ALA A 426 -18.60 11.81 24.71
CA ALA A 426 -17.99 10.65 24.08
C ALA A 426 -17.31 11.00 22.75
N MET A 427 -17.79 12.03 22.03
CA MET A 427 -17.16 12.51 20.80
C MET A 427 -15.84 13.26 21.07
N ASP A 428 -15.78 14.08 22.12
CA ASP A 428 -14.53 14.71 22.61
C ASP A 428 -13.49 13.68 23.07
N ARG A 429 -13.92 12.47 23.44
CA ARG A 429 -13.04 11.35 23.82
C ARG A 429 -12.49 10.60 22.60
N ILE A 430 -13.17 10.61 21.45
CA ILE A 430 -12.64 10.06 20.18
C ILE A 430 -11.50 10.94 19.65
N ASP A 431 -11.60 12.25 19.86
CA ASP A 431 -10.54 13.20 19.50
C ASP A 431 -9.22 12.97 20.26
N ASN A 432 -9.27 12.26 21.40
CA ASN A 432 -8.13 12.02 22.29
C ASN A 432 -7.60 10.56 22.27
N VAL A 433 -8.17 9.68 21.44
CA VAL A 433 -7.68 8.30 21.29
C VAL A 433 -6.86 8.20 20.00
N ASN A 434 -5.66 7.61 20.12
CA ASN A 434 -4.59 7.50 19.14
C ASN A 434 -4.97 7.81 17.67
N PRO A 435 -4.29 8.77 17.00
CA PRO A 435 -4.62 9.23 15.64
C PRO A 435 -4.42 8.18 14.54
N VAL A 436 -4.12 6.93 14.89
CA VAL A 436 -3.95 5.79 13.97
C VAL A 436 -4.99 4.74 14.33
N HIS A 437 -6.10 4.71 13.59
CA HIS A 437 -7.17 3.73 13.82
C HIS A 437 -6.96 2.54 12.90
N ALA A 438 -6.50 1.41 13.44
CA ALA A 438 -6.42 0.16 12.69
C ALA A 438 -7.81 -0.32 12.26
N GLY A 439 -7.90 -0.84 11.03
CA GLY A 439 -9.09 -1.56 10.60
C GLY A 439 -9.32 -2.77 11.48
N ASN A 440 -10.57 -3.10 11.78
CA ASN A 440 -10.92 -4.29 12.54
C ASN A 440 -11.38 -5.39 11.57
N GLN A 441 -10.45 -6.24 11.12
CA GLN A 441 -10.76 -7.35 10.21
C GLN A 441 -10.81 -8.68 10.95
N ALA A 442 -11.54 -9.65 10.40
CA ALA A 442 -11.39 -11.04 10.84
C ALA A 442 -9.94 -11.47 10.63
N ASN A 443 -9.33 -12.10 11.62
CA ASN A 443 -8.01 -12.66 11.44
C ASN A 443 -8.10 -14.03 10.76
N PRO A 444 -7.63 -14.19 9.50
CA PRO A 444 -7.66 -15.50 8.83
C PRO A 444 -6.72 -16.52 9.46
N PHE A 445 -5.83 -16.09 10.36
CA PHE A 445 -4.89 -16.94 11.10
C PHE A 445 -5.42 -17.38 12.46
N PHE A 446 -6.63 -16.95 12.83
CA PHE A 446 -7.19 -17.28 14.14
C PHE A 446 -7.39 -18.79 14.30
N GLY A 447 -6.74 -19.37 15.30
CA GLY A 447 -6.73 -20.81 15.56
C GLY A 447 -5.83 -21.63 14.62
N ALA A 448 -5.00 -20.99 13.79
CA ALA A 448 -3.99 -21.67 13.00
C ALA A 448 -2.83 -22.20 13.89
N GLU A 449 -2.09 -23.19 13.40
CA GLU A 449 -0.92 -23.70 14.10
C GLU A 449 0.18 -22.64 14.18
N LYS A 450 0.67 -22.37 15.40
CA LYS A 450 1.76 -21.43 15.64
C LYS A 450 3.06 -22.02 15.12
N ALA A 451 3.72 -21.30 14.21
CA ALA A 451 5.08 -21.62 13.79
C ALA A 451 6.09 -20.71 14.52
N PRO A 452 7.30 -21.21 14.83
CA PRO A 452 8.35 -20.39 15.46
C PRO A 452 8.66 -19.13 14.64
N HIS A 453 8.97 -18.03 15.33
CA HIS A 453 9.44 -16.76 14.76
C HIS A 453 8.44 -15.98 13.88
N ARG A 454 7.20 -16.44 13.67
CA ARG A 454 6.14 -15.70 12.91
C ARG A 454 5.38 -14.65 13.74
N GLY A 455 6.03 -14.08 14.76
CA GLY A 455 5.42 -13.20 15.75
C GLY A 455 4.87 -13.92 16.98
N ASN A 456 4.36 -13.12 17.93
CA ASN A 456 3.91 -13.55 19.24
C ASN A 456 2.37 -13.59 19.31
N GLY A 457 1.77 -14.77 19.16
CA GLY A 457 0.36 -14.99 19.49
C GLY A 457 -0.64 -14.42 18.47
N PHE A 458 -0.20 -14.14 17.25
CA PHE A 458 -1.07 -13.67 16.17
C PHE A 458 -2.21 -14.66 15.87
N GLU A 459 -1.94 -15.96 15.94
CA GLU A 459 -2.95 -17.02 15.78
C GLU A 459 -3.99 -17.04 16.91
N ASN A 460 -3.75 -16.37 18.04
CA ASN A 460 -4.67 -16.27 19.18
C ASN A 460 -5.57 -15.04 19.10
N ALA A 461 -5.32 -14.12 18.17
CA ALA A 461 -6.10 -12.91 18.01
C ALA A 461 -7.27 -13.16 17.04
N PRO A 462 -8.54 -12.96 17.43
CA PRO A 462 -9.66 -13.10 16.51
C PRO A 462 -9.73 -11.99 15.46
N ARG A 463 -8.91 -10.94 15.63
CA ARG A 463 -8.95 -9.70 14.86
C ARG A 463 -7.57 -9.37 14.28
N LEU A 464 -7.58 -8.94 13.03
CA LEU A 464 -6.42 -8.46 12.30
C LEU A 464 -6.51 -6.93 12.20
N HIS A 465 -5.47 -6.27 12.70
CA HIS A 465 -5.35 -4.81 12.75
C HIS A 465 -4.35 -4.32 11.70
N LEU A 466 -4.87 -3.95 10.53
CA LEU A 466 -4.09 -3.36 9.45
C LEU A 466 -4.26 -1.84 9.41
N VAL A 467 -3.17 -1.15 9.05
CA VAL A 467 -3.08 0.29 8.83
C VAL A 467 -2.33 0.56 7.52
N ASP A 468 -2.35 1.82 7.09
CA ASP A 468 -1.65 2.27 5.90
C ASP A 468 -0.14 1.94 5.98
N SER A 469 0.38 1.28 4.94
CA SER A 469 1.80 0.92 4.81
C SER A 469 2.76 2.12 4.85
N GLY A 470 2.28 3.33 4.56
CA GLY A 470 3.06 4.56 4.70
C GLY A 470 3.51 4.83 6.14
N MET A 471 2.93 4.16 7.13
CA MET A 471 3.40 4.16 8.52
C MET A 471 4.73 3.42 8.73
N ALA A 472 5.01 2.42 7.91
CA ALA A 472 6.25 1.65 7.96
C ALA A 472 7.27 2.21 6.97
N ASN A 473 6.91 2.24 5.69
CA ASN A 473 7.74 2.79 4.64
C ASN A 473 6.85 3.33 3.52
N ASN A 474 7.20 4.50 2.99
CA ASN A 474 6.36 5.12 1.96
C ASN A 474 6.54 4.50 0.57
N LEU A 475 7.32 3.42 0.40
CA LEU A 475 7.54 2.72 -0.87
C LEU A 475 7.22 1.22 -0.75
N PRO A 476 6.57 0.58 -1.74
CA PRO A 476 6.11 -0.81 -1.64
C PRO A 476 7.22 -1.83 -1.96
N ILE A 477 8.41 -1.65 -1.40
CA ILE A 477 9.57 -2.49 -1.73
C ILE A 477 9.33 -3.94 -1.21
N HIS A 478 8.65 -4.09 -0.07
CA HIS A 478 8.31 -5.37 0.59
C HIS A 478 7.75 -6.43 -0.35
N VAL A 479 6.76 -6.05 -1.16
CA VAL A 479 6.06 -7.00 -2.04
C VAL A 479 6.88 -7.41 -3.26
N PHE A 480 7.83 -6.58 -3.70
CA PHE A 480 8.71 -6.93 -4.82
C PHE A 480 9.80 -7.93 -4.42
N LEU A 481 10.23 -7.91 -3.15
CA LEU A 481 11.20 -8.86 -2.61
C LEU A 481 10.56 -10.12 -2.03
N HIS A 482 9.32 -10.41 -2.40
CA HIS A 482 8.72 -11.71 -2.12
C HIS A 482 9.65 -12.82 -2.65
N PRO A 483 9.98 -13.85 -1.83
CA PRO A 483 11.03 -14.81 -2.15
C PRO A 483 10.82 -15.56 -3.46
N ALA A 484 9.57 -15.67 -3.93
CA ALA A 484 9.22 -16.38 -5.15
C ALA A 484 9.05 -15.50 -6.41
N ARG A 485 9.28 -14.17 -6.35
CA ARG A 485 9.01 -13.27 -7.50
C ARG A 485 10.21 -12.92 -8.37
N ASP A 486 11.42 -13.17 -7.88
CA ASP A 486 12.67 -12.99 -8.65
C ASP A 486 12.76 -11.64 -9.39
N VAL A 487 12.39 -10.53 -8.73
CA VAL A 487 12.40 -9.18 -9.33
C VAL A 487 13.83 -8.69 -9.60
N ASP A 488 14.10 -8.21 -10.82
CA ASP A 488 15.41 -7.70 -11.23
C ASP A 488 15.59 -6.20 -11.04
N VAL A 489 14.51 -5.45 -11.31
CA VAL A 489 14.49 -3.99 -11.31
C VAL A 489 13.23 -3.52 -10.59
N MET A 490 13.41 -2.67 -9.58
CA MET A 490 12.33 -1.96 -8.90
C MET A 490 12.36 -0.50 -9.30
N ILE A 491 11.31 -0.03 -9.96
CA ILE A 491 11.12 1.36 -10.37
C ILE A 491 10.17 2.01 -9.37
N LEU A 492 10.65 2.95 -8.56
CA LEU A 492 9.92 3.47 -7.41
C LEU A 492 9.60 4.96 -7.57
N PHE A 493 8.34 5.26 -7.85
CA PHE A 493 7.80 6.62 -7.87
C PHE A 493 7.56 7.12 -6.44
N ASP A 494 8.23 8.21 -6.06
CA ASP A 494 8.17 8.82 -4.73
C ASP A 494 7.55 10.22 -4.79
N ALA A 495 6.32 10.34 -4.30
CA ALA A 495 5.58 11.59 -4.13
C ALA A 495 5.67 12.15 -2.70
N SER A 496 6.65 11.74 -1.89
CA SER A 496 6.86 12.28 -0.55
C SER A 496 7.12 13.79 -0.57
N SER A 497 6.72 14.51 0.48
CA SER A 497 6.95 15.96 0.57
C SER A 497 8.40 16.35 0.85
N ASP A 498 9.26 15.37 1.11
CA ASP A 498 10.65 15.56 1.50
C ASP A 498 11.66 15.01 0.49
N VAL A 499 11.22 14.68 -0.74
CA VAL A 499 12.10 14.17 -1.81
C VAL A 499 13.27 15.10 -2.13
N GLN A 500 13.15 16.40 -1.84
CA GLN A 500 14.22 17.39 -2.01
C GLN A 500 15.20 17.48 -0.82
N LYS A 501 14.95 16.75 0.29
CA LYS A 501 15.73 16.85 1.54
C LYS A 501 16.79 15.75 1.71
N GLY A 502 16.88 14.81 0.77
CA GLY A 502 17.89 13.72 0.83
C GLY A 502 17.55 12.57 1.77
N ALA A 503 16.32 12.50 2.32
CA ALA A 503 15.91 11.47 3.28
C ALA A 503 15.64 10.09 2.63
N ALA A 504 15.45 10.03 1.31
CA ALA A 504 15.01 8.82 0.61
C ALA A 504 15.98 7.64 0.72
N LEU A 505 17.29 7.89 0.58
CA LEU A 505 18.29 6.81 0.63
C LEU A 505 18.32 6.12 2.00
N ALA A 506 18.15 6.88 3.08
CA ALA A 506 18.07 6.34 4.43
C ALA A 506 16.83 5.45 4.59
N ARG A 507 15.65 5.92 4.15
CA ARG A 507 14.40 5.12 4.16
C ARG A 507 14.49 3.85 3.31
N ILE A 508 15.12 3.94 2.14
CA ILE A 508 15.32 2.78 1.25
C ILE A 508 16.23 1.75 1.92
N ASN A 509 17.28 2.19 2.62
CA ASN A 509 18.21 1.29 3.31
C ASN A 509 17.70 0.77 4.66
N GLU A 510 16.85 1.51 5.37
CA GLU A 510 16.12 1.00 6.54
C GLU A 510 15.34 -0.25 6.15
N TYR A 511 14.64 -0.20 5.02
CA TYR A 511 14.00 -1.36 4.44
C TYR A 511 14.98 -2.39 3.87
N GLY A 512 16.00 -1.95 3.14
CA GLY A 512 17.03 -2.85 2.60
C GLY A 512 17.54 -3.78 3.69
N ALA A 513 17.85 -3.23 4.88
CA ALA A 513 18.31 -4.01 6.02
C ALA A 513 17.31 -5.09 6.48
N THR A 514 16.00 -4.86 6.42
CA THR A 514 14.99 -5.86 6.86
C THR A 514 14.93 -7.06 5.90
N LYS A 515 15.14 -6.84 4.61
CA LYS A 515 15.13 -7.89 3.57
C LYS A 515 16.53 -8.26 3.07
N GLY A 516 17.59 -7.92 3.81
CA GLY A 516 18.95 -8.38 3.53
C GLY A 516 19.61 -7.74 2.29
N LEU A 517 19.34 -6.47 2.04
CA LEU A 517 19.92 -5.65 0.98
C LEU A 517 20.55 -4.38 1.52
N LYS A 518 21.59 -3.89 0.84
CA LYS A 518 22.12 -2.54 1.02
C LYS A 518 22.12 -1.82 -0.31
N PHE A 519 21.40 -0.71 -0.39
CA PHE A 519 21.31 0.14 -1.57
C PHE A 519 22.33 1.27 -1.53
N THR A 520 23.12 1.40 -2.60
CA THR A 520 24.06 2.50 -2.79
C THR A 520 23.78 3.21 -4.11
N PRO A 521 23.68 4.56 -4.12
CA PRO A 521 23.47 5.29 -5.37
C PRO A 521 24.69 5.15 -6.26
N ARG A 522 24.46 4.88 -7.55
CA ARG A 522 25.55 4.75 -8.53
C ARG A 522 26.24 6.09 -8.80
N ILE A 523 25.49 7.18 -8.69
CA ILE A 523 26.00 8.54 -8.75
C ILE A 523 25.56 9.24 -7.46
N ASP A 524 26.55 9.73 -6.71
CA ASP A 524 26.29 10.54 -5.51
C ASP A 524 26.15 12.01 -5.92
N TYR A 525 24.92 12.54 -5.82
CA TYR A 525 24.64 13.93 -6.11
C TYR A 525 24.71 14.78 -4.83
N PRO A 526 25.36 15.95 -4.85
CA PRO A 526 25.44 16.80 -3.67
C PRO A 526 24.06 17.22 -3.16
N ALA A 527 23.95 17.61 -1.89
CA ALA A 527 22.70 18.16 -1.36
C ALA A 527 22.25 19.38 -2.17
N LEU A 528 20.94 19.53 -2.35
CA LEU A 528 20.39 20.67 -3.07
C LEU A 528 20.65 21.97 -2.27
N PRO A 529 21.21 23.03 -2.90
CA PRO A 529 21.45 24.28 -2.19
C PRO A 529 20.11 24.92 -1.80
N PRO A 530 20.04 25.70 -0.70
CA PRO A 530 18.84 26.44 -0.33
C PRO A 530 18.35 27.33 -1.48
N LEU A 531 17.04 27.47 -1.62
CA LEU A 531 16.48 28.40 -2.61
C LEU A 531 16.85 29.85 -2.24
N PRO A 532 17.23 30.70 -3.21
CA PRO A 532 17.39 32.13 -2.97
C PRO A 532 16.10 32.71 -2.39
N GLN A 533 16.20 33.69 -1.49
CA GLN A 533 15.05 34.31 -0.85
C GLN A 533 15.00 35.81 -1.14
N ILE A 534 13.80 36.33 -1.37
CA ILE A 534 13.51 37.76 -1.54
C ILE A 534 12.49 38.23 -0.49
N GLU A 535 12.49 39.52 -0.17
CA GLU A 535 11.44 40.09 0.69
C GLU A 535 10.09 40.08 -0.04
N SER A 536 9.05 39.63 0.64
CA SER A 536 7.70 39.63 0.10
C SER A 536 7.24 41.06 -0.19
N THR A 537 6.73 41.27 -1.40
CA THR A 537 6.10 42.52 -1.82
C THR A 537 4.61 42.59 -1.44
N ASP A 538 4.04 41.50 -0.92
CA ASP A 538 2.66 41.50 -0.43
C ASP A 538 2.57 42.33 0.87
N PRO A 539 1.70 43.36 0.93
CA PRO A 539 1.50 44.14 2.14
C PRO A 539 1.18 43.31 3.40
N LYS A 540 0.57 42.12 3.25
CA LYS A 540 0.23 41.20 4.34
C LYS A 540 1.42 40.41 4.88
N ASP A 541 2.49 40.32 4.11
CA ASP A 541 3.70 39.55 4.42
C ASP A 541 4.95 40.43 4.50
N LYS A 542 4.77 41.73 4.74
CA LYS A 542 5.85 42.72 4.78
C LYS A 542 6.95 42.29 5.77
N GLY A 543 8.16 42.09 5.25
CA GLY A 543 9.32 41.63 6.03
C GLY A 543 9.53 40.11 6.07
N LYS A 544 8.63 39.30 5.49
CA LYS A 544 8.86 37.87 5.30
C LYS A 544 9.74 37.63 4.08
N LYS A 545 10.71 36.72 4.22
CA LYS A 545 11.52 36.21 3.12
C LYS A 545 10.80 35.05 2.46
N ILE A 546 10.51 35.17 1.17
CA ILE A 546 9.88 34.12 0.36
C ILE A 546 10.91 33.56 -0.64
N PRO A 547 10.87 32.25 -0.95
CA PRO A 547 11.73 31.68 -1.98
C PRO A 547 11.50 32.34 -3.35
N VAL A 548 12.57 32.56 -4.09
CA VAL A 548 12.52 33.03 -5.47
C VAL A 548 11.96 31.92 -6.36
N GLN A 549 11.00 32.30 -7.19
CA GLN A 549 10.48 31.48 -8.27
C GLN A 549 11.60 31.24 -9.30
N LEU A 550 12.05 30.01 -9.45
CA LEU A 550 13.12 29.65 -10.37
C LEU A 550 12.67 29.74 -11.84
N SER A 551 13.59 30.11 -12.73
CA SER A 551 13.35 30.01 -14.17
C SER A 551 13.38 28.54 -14.63
N PRO A 552 12.79 28.19 -15.79
CA PRO A 552 12.87 26.83 -16.33
C PRO A 552 14.32 26.31 -16.46
N ALA A 553 15.26 27.16 -16.88
CA ALA A 553 16.67 26.79 -17.02
C ALA A 553 17.32 26.49 -15.65
N ASP A 554 17.02 27.28 -14.63
CA ASP A 554 17.52 27.05 -13.27
C ASP A 554 16.96 25.76 -12.66
N ILE A 555 15.68 25.44 -12.95
CA ILE A 555 15.06 24.17 -12.52
C ILE A 555 15.76 22.99 -13.18
N THR A 556 16.00 23.04 -14.50
CA THR A 556 16.74 22.00 -15.22
C THR A 556 18.13 21.79 -14.61
N ALA A 557 18.90 22.86 -14.39
CA ALA A 557 20.24 22.77 -13.81
C ALA A 557 20.22 22.23 -12.36
N ARG A 558 19.22 22.63 -11.55
CA ARG A 558 19.09 22.21 -10.16
C ARG A 558 18.81 20.71 -10.01
N PHE A 559 17.98 20.15 -10.89
CA PHE A 559 17.51 18.76 -10.80
C PHE A 559 18.12 17.84 -11.87
N GLU A 560 19.15 18.28 -12.57
CA GLU A 560 19.88 17.48 -13.56
C GLU A 560 20.32 16.14 -12.96
N GLY A 561 19.96 15.04 -13.65
CA GLY A 561 20.28 13.68 -13.22
C GLY A 561 19.50 13.16 -12.00
N ARG A 562 18.57 13.93 -11.42
CA ARG A 562 17.82 13.56 -10.20
C ARG A 562 16.42 13.01 -10.45
N TYR A 563 15.86 13.20 -11.65
CA TYR A 563 14.51 12.73 -12.02
C TYR A 563 14.40 11.20 -12.05
N ALA A 564 15.51 10.49 -12.23
CA ALA A 564 15.64 9.06 -12.03
C ALA A 564 17.09 8.73 -11.63
N GLN A 565 17.27 7.90 -10.60
CA GLN A 565 18.60 7.53 -10.09
C GLN A 565 18.68 6.01 -9.88
N ILE A 566 19.75 5.38 -10.38
CA ILE A 566 20.02 3.94 -10.14
C ILE A 566 20.71 3.79 -8.78
N LEU A 567 20.14 2.93 -7.95
CA LEU A 567 20.71 2.45 -6.71
C LEU A 567 20.99 0.95 -6.87
N ASP A 568 22.24 0.56 -6.67
CA ASP A 568 22.68 -0.83 -6.69
C ASP A 568 22.36 -1.46 -5.32
N GLY A 569 21.46 -2.44 -5.29
CA GLY A 569 21.06 -3.19 -4.10
C GLY A 569 21.85 -4.47 -3.97
N VAL A 570 22.81 -4.49 -3.05
CA VAL A 570 23.69 -5.64 -2.80
C VAL A 570 23.11 -6.53 -1.70
N ALA A 571 22.97 -7.82 -1.98
CA ALA A 571 22.48 -8.79 -0.99
C ALA A 571 23.54 -9.05 0.09
N THR A 572 23.15 -8.90 1.35
CA THR A 572 24.06 -8.97 2.50
C THR A 572 24.07 -10.33 3.19
N ASN A 573 23.01 -11.12 3.02
CA ASN A 573 22.78 -12.36 3.76
C ASN A 573 22.79 -13.60 2.86
N VAL A 574 23.46 -13.53 1.71
CA VAL A 574 23.59 -14.66 0.77
C VAL A 574 24.47 -15.75 1.38
N VAL A 575 23.92 -16.96 1.48
CA VAL A 575 24.64 -18.14 1.95
C VAL A 575 25.03 -19.00 0.74
N PRO A 576 26.33 -19.08 0.36
CA PRO A 576 26.75 -19.85 -0.81
C PRO A 576 26.31 -21.32 -0.73
N GLY A 577 25.71 -21.83 -1.80
CA GLY A 577 25.26 -23.23 -1.90
C GLY A 577 24.01 -23.59 -1.10
N LYS A 578 23.40 -22.64 -0.37
CA LYS A 578 22.10 -22.87 0.28
C LYS A 578 20.99 -22.64 -0.75
N GLU A 579 20.22 -23.68 -1.04
CA GLU A 579 18.96 -23.55 -1.80
C GLU A 579 17.79 -23.33 -0.83
N GLY A 580 16.83 -22.48 -1.23
CA GLY A 580 15.68 -22.09 -0.43
C GLY A 580 15.84 -20.74 0.26
N VAL A 581 14.75 -20.26 0.86
CA VAL A 581 14.68 -18.94 1.49
C VAL A 581 15.50 -18.89 2.78
N VAL A 582 16.28 -17.83 2.95
CA VAL A 582 16.93 -17.50 4.22
C VAL A 582 16.02 -16.54 4.97
N TYR A 583 15.78 -16.80 6.25
CA TYR A 583 15.00 -15.93 7.13
C TYR A 583 15.93 -15.29 8.16
N ASN A 584 15.65 -14.04 8.54
CA ASN A 584 16.27 -13.41 9.70
C ASN A 584 15.55 -13.82 11.01
N ASP A 585 16.00 -13.29 12.14
CA ASP A 585 15.45 -13.61 13.47
C ASP A 585 13.98 -13.18 13.65
N LYS A 586 13.49 -12.25 12.81
CA LYS A 586 12.09 -11.78 12.76
C LYS A 586 11.25 -12.54 11.71
N HIS A 587 11.76 -13.66 11.19
CA HIS A 587 11.16 -14.47 10.13
C HIS A 587 10.84 -13.70 8.85
N GLN A 588 11.67 -12.72 8.52
CA GLN A 588 11.56 -11.98 7.27
C GLN A 588 12.42 -12.66 6.20
N PRO A 589 11.86 -12.99 5.02
CA PRO A 589 12.63 -13.58 3.95
C PRO A 589 13.70 -12.61 3.44
N GLN A 590 14.93 -13.11 3.31
CA GLN A 590 16.10 -12.34 2.91
C GLN A 590 16.35 -12.47 1.42
N ALA A 591 16.77 -11.37 0.79
CA ALA A 591 17.18 -11.35 -0.59
C ALA A 591 18.38 -12.29 -0.80
N TRP A 592 18.27 -13.13 -1.83
CA TRP A 592 19.28 -14.13 -2.15
C TRP A 592 20.25 -13.67 -3.25
N ARG A 593 19.99 -12.51 -3.86
CA ARG A 593 20.82 -11.91 -4.92
C ARG A 593 20.66 -10.39 -4.98
N ASP A 594 21.56 -9.78 -5.74
CA ASP A 594 21.52 -8.35 -6.02
C ASP A 594 20.33 -7.95 -6.89
N VAL A 595 19.84 -6.73 -6.67
CA VAL A 595 18.69 -6.12 -7.36
C VAL A 595 19.02 -4.68 -7.74
N LEU A 596 18.44 -4.20 -8.85
CA LEU A 596 18.52 -2.79 -9.22
C LEU A 596 17.28 -2.05 -8.72
N LEU A 597 17.49 -0.85 -8.19
CA LEU A 597 16.41 0.07 -7.84
C LEU A 597 16.58 1.36 -8.64
N VAL A 598 15.54 1.79 -9.35
CA VAL A 598 15.47 3.11 -9.96
C VAL A 598 14.56 3.99 -9.11
N TYR A 599 15.12 5.02 -8.49
CA TYR A 599 14.39 5.96 -7.65
C TYR A 599 13.89 7.14 -8.49
N LEU A 600 12.57 7.35 -8.53
CA LEU A 600 11.88 8.39 -9.30
C LEU A 600 11.15 9.37 -8.37
N PRO A 601 11.83 10.40 -7.85
CA PRO A 601 11.17 11.42 -7.03
C PRO A 601 10.30 12.35 -7.87
N LEU A 602 9.15 12.76 -7.34
CA LEU A 602 8.31 13.80 -7.91
C LEU A 602 8.89 15.19 -7.59
N LEU A 603 9.64 15.75 -8.53
CA LEU A 603 10.37 17.01 -8.42
C LEU A 603 9.72 18.13 -9.25
N PRO A 604 9.98 19.40 -8.91
CA PRO A 604 9.70 20.52 -9.81
C PRO A 604 10.33 20.28 -11.20
N ASN A 605 9.67 20.73 -12.26
CA ASN A 605 10.14 20.51 -13.63
C ASN A 605 10.02 21.77 -14.48
N ALA A 606 10.94 21.94 -15.42
CA ALA A 606 11.00 23.10 -16.32
C ALA A 606 9.73 23.27 -17.18
N VAL A 607 8.98 22.20 -17.45
CA VAL A 607 7.70 22.27 -18.19
C VAL A 607 6.57 22.93 -17.40
N ASN A 608 6.71 23.05 -16.07
CA ASN A 608 5.75 23.68 -15.18
C ASN A 608 6.49 24.36 -14.01
N PRO A 609 7.18 25.48 -14.29
CA PRO A 609 8.12 26.06 -13.33
C PRO A 609 7.42 26.54 -12.04
N THR A 610 6.14 26.92 -12.12
CA THR A 610 5.35 27.49 -11.01
C THR A 610 4.84 26.46 -10.01
N TYR A 611 5.01 25.16 -10.28
CA TYR A 611 4.51 24.11 -9.41
C TYR A 611 5.65 23.30 -8.80
N ASP A 612 5.82 23.47 -7.49
CA ASP A 612 6.62 22.58 -6.66
C ASP A 612 5.68 21.59 -5.94
N PRO A 613 5.71 20.29 -6.29
CA PRO A 613 4.86 19.27 -5.67
C PRO A 613 5.08 19.09 -4.17
N SER A 614 6.27 19.44 -3.65
CA SER A 614 6.63 19.29 -2.25
C SER A 614 6.10 20.44 -1.37
N THR A 615 5.92 21.64 -1.94
CA THR A 615 5.60 22.85 -1.15
C THR A 615 4.30 23.55 -1.56
N ALA A 616 3.71 23.23 -2.71
CA ALA A 616 2.46 23.83 -3.15
C ALA A 616 1.32 23.57 -2.13
N PRO A 617 0.58 24.59 -1.68
CA PRO A 617 -0.43 24.42 -0.62
C PRO A 617 -1.52 23.40 -0.93
N PHE A 618 -2.00 23.35 -2.18
CA PHE A 618 -3.00 22.36 -2.63
C PHE A 618 -2.41 20.96 -2.75
N SER A 619 -1.08 20.84 -2.85
CA SER A 619 -0.40 19.57 -3.04
C SER A 619 0.03 18.93 -1.73
N SER A 620 -0.70 19.15 -0.63
CA SER A 620 -0.43 18.47 0.64
C SER A 620 -0.96 17.02 0.63
N SER A 621 -0.36 16.14 1.44
CA SER A 621 -0.78 14.73 1.52
C SER A 621 -2.20 14.53 2.06
N TYR A 622 -2.76 15.58 2.67
CA TYR A 622 -4.08 15.58 3.28
C TYR A 622 -5.16 16.20 2.39
N ASN A 623 -4.77 16.91 1.33
CA ASN A 623 -5.73 17.56 0.47
C ASN A 623 -6.35 16.57 -0.53
N LEU A 624 -7.64 16.31 -0.36
CA LEU A 624 -8.45 15.50 -1.28
C LEU A 624 -9.21 16.33 -2.32
N VAL A 625 -9.02 17.66 -2.34
CA VAL A 625 -9.73 18.58 -3.25
C VAL A 625 -8.75 19.21 -4.24
N TRP A 626 -8.90 18.88 -5.50
CA TRP A 626 -8.05 19.38 -6.58
C TRP A 626 -8.91 19.91 -7.71
N THR A 627 -8.64 21.15 -8.13
CA THR A 627 -9.25 21.77 -9.31
C THR A 627 -8.69 21.14 -10.59
N PRO A 628 -9.41 21.23 -11.74
CA PRO A 628 -8.90 20.72 -13.01
C PRO A 628 -7.51 21.26 -13.38
N ASP A 629 -7.25 22.55 -13.14
CA ASP A 629 -5.96 23.18 -13.41
C ASP A 629 -4.83 22.62 -12.53
N GLU A 630 -5.12 22.30 -11.27
CA GLU A 630 -4.17 21.66 -10.34
C GLU A 630 -3.87 20.21 -10.74
N VAL A 631 -4.87 19.48 -11.25
CA VAL A 631 -4.67 18.13 -11.81
C VAL A 631 -3.84 18.20 -13.09
N ASP A 632 -4.11 19.15 -13.99
CA ASP A 632 -3.27 19.42 -15.16
C ASP A 632 -1.84 19.82 -14.79
N SER A 633 -1.68 20.54 -13.68
CA SER A 633 -0.38 20.97 -13.16
C SER A 633 0.47 19.76 -12.74
N ILE A 634 -0.09 18.81 -11.97
CA ILE A 634 0.64 17.59 -11.60
C ILE A 634 0.85 16.66 -12.79
N TYR A 635 -0.10 16.59 -13.73
CA TYR A 635 0.08 15.85 -14.97
C TYR A 635 1.30 16.35 -15.75
N LYS A 636 1.41 17.67 -15.98
CA LYS A 636 2.55 18.27 -16.69
C LYS A 636 3.87 17.97 -15.97
N THR A 637 3.92 18.18 -14.65
CA THR A 637 5.15 18.01 -13.88
C THR A 637 5.62 16.56 -13.81
N ALA A 638 4.74 15.62 -13.44
CA ALA A 638 5.09 14.21 -13.34
C ALA A 638 5.43 13.60 -14.71
N SER A 639 4.71 14.00 -15.77
CA SER A 639 5.04 13.65 -17.16
C SER A 639 6.43 14.12 -17.59
N GLY A 640 6.80 15.34 -17.22
CA GLY A 640 8.14 15.90 -17.48
C GLY A 640 9.23 15.14 -16.72
N ASN A 641 8.96 14.80 -15.45
CA ASN A 641 9.89 14.02 -14.61
C ASN A 641 10.22 12.68 -15.25
N VAL A 642 9.19 11.92 -15.65
CA VAL A 642 9.36 10.62 -16.30
C VAL A 642 10.15 10.74 -17.60
N ARG A 643 9.79 11.70 -18.47
CA ARG A 643 10.50 11.93 -19.73
C ARG A 643 11.97 12.30 -19.52
N ASN A 644 12.29 13.04 -18.45
CA ASN A 644 13.67 13.37 -18.11
C ASN A 644 14.43 12.21 -17.45
N GLY A 645 13.73 11.23 -16.87
CA GLY A 645 14.32 10.04 -16.24
C GLY A 645 14.36 8.78 -17.11
N ILE A 646 13.70 8.76 -18.27
CA ILE A 646 13.46 7.54 -19.05
C ILE A 646 14.74 6.83 -19.52
N GLU A 647 15.79 7.60 -19.87
CA GLU A 647 17.08 7.02 -20.26
C GLU A 647 17.73 6.23 -19.12
N THR A 648 17.68 6.77 -17.89
CA THR A 648 18.18 6.08 -16.70
C THR A 648 17.40 4.79 -16.42
N ILE A 649 16.08 4.82 -16.63
CA ILE A 649 15.24 3.62 -16.49
C ILE A 649 15.62 2.58 -17.56
N ARG A 650 15.73 3.01 -18.82
CA ARG A 650 16.14 2.14 -19.93
C ARG A 650 17.49 1.48 -19.67
N GLN A 651 18.46 2.23 -19.14
CA GLN A 651 19.75 1.68 -18.74
C GLN A 651 19.60 0.54 -17.73
N ALA A 652 18.84 0.73 -16.64
CA ALA A 652 18.65 -0.30 -15.62
C ALA A 652 17.95 -1.55 -16.18
N VAL A 653 16.94 -1.37 -17.03
CA VAL A 653 16.22 -2.48 -17.69
C VAL A 653 17.14 -3.22 -18.66
N HIS A 654 17.96 -2.51 -19.43
CA HIS A 654 18.93 -3.10 -20.34
C HIS A 654 19.98 -3.94 -19.60
N GLU A 655 20.50 -3.44 -18.47
CA GLU A 655 21.43 -4.18 -17.61
C GLU A 655 20.80 -5.46 -17.04
N ALA A 656 19.53 -5.41 -16.64
CA ALA A 656 18.79 -6.59 -16.19
C ALA A 656 18.57 -7.62 -17.31
N TYR A 657 18.17 -7.17 -18.50
CA TYR A 657 18.04 -8.01 -19.69
C TYR A 657 19.37 -8.72 -20.02
N GLN A 658 20.48 -7.97 -20.06
CA GLN A 658 21.80 -8.54 -20.34
C GLN A 658 22.22 -9.57 -19.29
N ARG A 659 21.94 -9.32 -18.01
CA ARG A 659 22.20 -10.28 -16.92
C ARG A 659 21.41 -11.58 -17.12
N ARG A 660 20.11 -11.50 -17.37
CA ARG A 660 19.28 -12.70 -17.61
C ARG A 660 19.73 -13.48 -18.85
N ARG A 661 20.06 -12.78 -19.92
CA ARG A 661 20.62 -13.40 -21.13
C ARG A 661 21.92 -14.15 -20.85
N ALA A 662 22.85 -13.52 -20.13
CA ALA A 662 24.11 -14.17 -19.74
C ALA A 662 23.86 -15.42 -18.86
N SER A 663 22.96 -15.30 -17.89
CA SER A 663 22.50 -16.39 -17.01
C SER A 663 21.92 -17.57 -17.80
N ARG A 664 20.99 -17.32 -18.73
CA ARG A 664 20.44 -18.35 -19.61
C ARG A 664 21.52 -19.06 -20.43
N LEU A 665 22.44 -18.29 -21.04
CA LEU A 665 23.52 -18.86 -21.85
C LEU A 665 24.51 -19.69 -21.00
N ALA A 666 24.61 -19.40 -19.70
CA ALA A 666 25.36 -20.18 -18.73
C ALA A 666 24.58 -21.39 -18.15
N GLY A 667 23.32 -21.58 -18.53
CA GLY A 667 22.49 -22.71 -18.10
C GLY A 667 21.88 -22.57 -16.71
N THR A 668 21.74 -21.35 -16.17
CA THR A 668 21.08 -21.13 -14.87
C THR A 668 19.55 -21.21 -14.97
N LEU A 669 18.89 -21.44 -13.83
CA LEU A 669 17.43 -21.49 -13.71
C LEU A 669 16.75 -20.19 -14.18
N ASN A 670 15.55 -20.32 -14.76
CA ASN A 670 14.70 -19.17 -15.13
C ASN A 670 13.87 -18.68 -13.92
N SER A 671 13.16 -17.56 -14.04
CA SER A 671 12.39 -16.97 -12.94
C SER A 671 11.32 -17.90 -12.36
N VAL A 672 10.65 -18.70 -13.20
CA VAL A 672 9.65 -19.69 -12.78
C VAL A 672 10.31 -20.84 -12.01
N ASP A 673 11.45 -21.32 -12.49
CA ASP A 673 12.21 -22.36 -11.81
C ASP A 673 12.74 -21.86 -10.46
N VAL A 674 13.22 -20.62 -10.40
CA VAL A 674 13.62 -19.96 -9.16
C VAL A 674 12.45 -19.86 -8.18
N ALA A 675 11.27 -19.43 -8.65
CA ALA A 675 10.06 -19.38 -7.84
C ALA A 675 9.72 -20.75 -7.25
N ARG A 676 9.81 -21.81 -8.07
CA ARG A 676 9.60 -23.20 -7.63
C ARG A 676 10.66 -23.65 -6.64
N VAL A 677 11.95 -23.42 -6.91
CA VAL A 677 13.06 -23.84 -6.02
C VAL A 677 13.01 -23.13 -4.68
N ASN A 678 12.74 -21.82 -4.67
CA ASN A 678 12.65 -21.05 -3.42
C ASN A 678 11.49 -21.54 -2.53
N THR A 679 10.54 -22.26 -3.09
CA THR A 679 9.31 -22.67 -2.40
C THR A 679 9.23 -24.19 -2.18
N ALA A 680 9.95 -24.99 -2.96
CA ALA A 680 9.99 -26.46 -2.92
C ALA A 680 10.72 -27.07 -1.71
N ARG A 681 11.33 -26.26 -0.83
CA ARG A 681 12.07 -26.73 0.35
C ARG A 681 11.38 -26.48 1.69
N MET A 682 10.09 -26.20 1.70
CA MET A 682 9.33 -26.10 2.96
C MET A 682 8.82 -27.45 3.50
N ASP A 683 8.89 -28.52 2.70
CA ASP A 683 8.30 -29.82 3.04
C ASP A 683 9.31 -30.91 3.49
N SER A 684 10.62 -30.61 3.62
CA SER A 684 11.61 -31.65 3.94
C SER A 684 12.01 -31.78 5.42
N GLU A 685 11.47 -30.95 6.34
CA GLU A 685 11.71 -31.08 7.79
C GLU A 685 10.46 -30.86 8.67
N MET A 686 9.27 -31.24 8.19
CA MET A 686 8.09 -31.37 9.05
C MET A 686 7.35 -32.69 8.79
N ASP A 687 7.78 -33.73 9.50
CA ASP A 687 6.97 -34.93 9.73
C ASP A 687 5.71 -34.55 10.53
N TYR A 688 4.56 -34.33 9.88
CA TYR A 688 3.25 -34.65 10.46
C TYR A 688 2.22 -35.04 9.39
N TYR A 689 1.61 -36.20 9.63
CA TYR A 689 0.54 -36.86 8.88
C TYR A 689 -0.65 -35.96 8.53
N VAL A 690 -1.03 -35.89 7.24
CA VAL A 690 -2.45 -35.85 6.83
C VAL A 690 -2.65 -36.77 5.61
N ALA A 691 -3.55 -37.73 5.77
CA ALA A 691 -3.90 -38.69 4.74
C ALA A 691 -4.70 -38.05 3.59
N GLY A 692 -4.34 -38.38 2.36
CA GLY A 692 -5.29 -38.46 1.25
C GLY A 692 -5.45 -37.22 0.36
N VAL A 693 -4.36 -36.77 -0.27
CA VAL A 693 -4.39 -36.08 -1.57
C VAL A 693 -3.24 -36.66 -2.42
N PRO A 694 -3.46 -37.07 -3.68
CA PRO A 694 -2.39 -37.65 -4.48
C PRO A 694 -1.36 -36.58 -4.86
N ASP A 695 -0.11 -36.92 -4.56
CA ASP A 695 1.13 -36.21 -4.87
C ASP A 695 1.28 -35.92 -6.38
N PRO A 696 1.37 -34.65 -6.82
CA PRO A 696 1.64 -34.30 -8.22
C PRO A 696 3.13 -34.39 -8.60
N VAL A 697 4.04 -34.75 -7.69
CA VAL A 697 5.51 -34.77 -7.90
C VAL A 697 6.01 -36.09 -8.51
N ASN A 698 5.13 -36.92 -9.07
CA ASN A 698 5.52 -38.13 -9.80
C ASN A 698 5.86 -37.87 -11.28
N ASP A 699 6.44 -36.71 -11.61
CA ASP A 699 7.08 -36.51 -12.91
C ASP A 699 8.60 -36.70 -12.78
N THR A 700 9.06 -37.83 -13.32
CA THR A 700 10.41 -38.40 -13.22
C THR A 700 11.55 -37.54 -13.80
N GLY A 701 11.27 -36.30 -14.23
CA GLY A 701 12.25 -35.40 -14.84
C GLY A 701 13.20 -34.71 -13.84
N LEU A 702 12.72 -34.31 -12.66
CA LEU A 702 13.53 -33.47 -11.75
C LEU A 702 14.65 -34.26 -11.05
N ARG A 703 14.42 -35.55 -10.75
CA ARG A 703 15.45 -36.42 -10.14
C ARG A 703 16.60 -36.74 -11.10
N ALA A 704 16.32 -36.86 -12.40
CA ALA A 704 17.34 -37.15 -13.40
C ALA A 704 18.33 -35.99 -13.61
N TRP A 705 17.93 -34.76 -13.28
CA TRP A 705 18.80 -33.57 -13.38
C TRP A 705 19.67 -33.35 -12.13
N MET A 706 19.20 -33.72 -10.94
CA MET A 706 20.00 -33.60 -9.70
C MET A 706 21.14 -34.63 -9.61
N GLU A 707 21.08 -35.71 -10.39
CA GLU A 707 22.09 -36.77 -10.42
C GLU A 707 23.08 -36.68 -11.60
N SER A 708 22.97 -35.64 -12.46
CA SER A 708 23.87 -35.37 -13.60
C SER A 708 24.60 -34.04 -13.44
#